data_AF-A0A9D1TDB2-F1
#
_entry.id   AF-A0A9D1TDB2-F1
#
_cell.length_a   1.000
_cell.length_b   1.000
_cell.length_c   1.000
_cell.angle_alpha   90.00
_cell.angle_beta   90.00
_cell.angle_gamma   90.00
#
_symmetry.space_group_name_H-M   'P 1'
#
loop_
_entity.id
_entity.type
_entity.pdbx_description
1 polymer ?
#
loop_
_entity_poly.entity_id
_entity_poly.type
_entity_poly.pdbx_seq_one_letter_code
_entity_poly.pdbx_strand_id
1 'polypeptide(L)'
;MLACAQITIRDAMDELYASAIAPEDPAMDQLWLDTSASPSVLKRWTGTAWETVNDTAPLVERILRAEQRVTDEAILATVTESEAYQGLETRLSSAEQQITSDAILATVRSSAEYRSDVYGERNFVLLSHLHATFIDNRYVNASGTATQYTQIGFTLSEDLYAASGQGKNLYISFDIKRTNVVATANNIYSGVWINYSYWDENWDTVTSNWGWYLRDTDSDFQATDSDWVHIQKGPMDLDKRNALSLIYLAFGGEAADGTTGKIELRNPKVEVAGFSDWTRAPEDLVDMPERLSSAESKIEQHSDEISLKVSQTTYDSEKIYRSATAPANPTMGMLWLDTGATPNLLKRCTLADADGWVMWDIVGAREVSASGVYIGPDTVRIDTPNFTVTVPGAGEQLQIDGEGVVAQTIASPSVVPQYTGSSTVYVRTDIAPDGKQYFRSLEDIFSLVRGKYVSRLTVYLMSSGTLSIGDLMVQQIHGRIRIYNMANMILAGNLSFTRCDSVELSGIVLHSSHSIGISVSDCYAFECADGKIYGPGTGIGINLGRHVNASIMNTEIRGYSSAVSANYSCVLFTKNLSGTGTISALGCCLMANGTVPSGGVRAMENALVSSSGSSASGGSGTTPVIPALQTARYNATVTRTYRNNRWESESGLRQGYTAGNGQHYACIWFDNATLRANLSGKTIASATLTIRRIAGYGRGGAVNVYLHGLTNASASGTPSLSGNYGLLGAMEPTNVLTFTLPVGIVTALRSGSIQGFCLYTGETSTISGEVYSRHYAAFTNAEGVNMPYLSVTYQ
;
A
#
# COMPACT_ATOMS: atom_id res chain seq x y z
N MET A 1 -61.94 -60.80 28.68
CA MET A 1 -61.96 -59.93 27.49
C MET A 1 -61.71 -58.51 27.97
N LEU A 2 -60.91 -57.65 27.38
CA LEU A 2 -60.21 -57.63 26.09
C LEU A 2 -59.30 -56.38 26.13
N ALA A 3 -58.12 -56.51 25.52
CA ALA A 3 -57.48 -55.57 24.59
C ALA A 3 -57.35 -54.05 24.89
N CYS A 4 -56.09 -53.60 24.68
CA CYS A 4 -55.63 -52.48 23.82
C CYS A 4 -55.29 -51.06 24.36
N ALA A 5 -54.11 -50.60 23.90
CA ALA A 5 -53.69 -49.27 23.38
C ALA A 5 -53.01 -48.18 24.27
N GLN A 6 -52.17 -47.36 23.61
CA GLN A 6 -51.06 -46.47 24.05
C GLN A 6 -51.29 -44.98 23.62
N ILE A 7 -50.66 -43.94 24.25
CA ILE A 7 -50.26 -42.58 23.68
C ILE A 7 -49.51 -41.66 24.71
N THR A 8 -48.64 -40.73 24.23
CA THR A 8 -47.75 -39.78 24.98
C THR A 8 -48.24 -38.30 24.98
N ILE A 9 -48.01 -37.48 26.03
CA ILE A 9 -48.24 -36.00 26.10
C ILE A 9 -47.05 -35.29 26.80
N ARG A 10 -46.56 -34.14 26.28
CA ARG A 10 -45.55 -33.26 26.91
C ARG A 10 -46.21 -32.19 27.78
N ASP A 11 -45.53 -31.76 28.86
CA ASP A 11 -46.03 -30.74 29.78
C ASP A 11 -45.60 -29.32 29.34
N ALA A 12 -46.57 -28.45 29.11
CA ALA A 12 -46.36 -27.08 28.66
C ALA A 12 -45.98 -26.12 29.80
N MET A 13 -46.12 -26.51 31.07
CA MET A 13 -45.80 -25.66 32.23
C MET A 13 -44.31 -25.64 32.59
N ASP A 14 -43.53 -26.58 32.09
CA ASP A 14 -42.10 -26.73 32.43
C ASP A 14 -41.14 -26.28 31.31
N GLU A 15 -41.64 -25.76 30.20
CA GLU A 15 -40.79 -25.26 29.11
C GLU A 15 -40.48 -23.76 29.29
N LEU A 16 -39.23 -23.47 29.67
CA LEU A 16 -38.66 -22.13 29.65
C LEU A 16 -38.33 -21.73 28.20
N TYR A 17 -38.90 -20.62 27.76
CA TYR A 17 -38.61 -20.08 26.43
C TYR A 17 -37.51 -19.03 26.55
N ALA A 18 -36.36 -19.31 25.92
CA ALA A 18 -35.28 -18.35 25.79
C ALA A 18 -35.31 -17.78 24.38
N SER A 19 -35.66 -16.50 24.29
CA SER A 19 -35.95 -15.86 23.00
C SER A 19 -35.83 -14.34 23.13
N ALA A 20 -35.47 -13.67 22.05
CA ALA A 20 -35.54 -12.21 22.00
C ALA A 20 -36.98 -11.70 21.78
N ILE A 21 -37.90 -12.60 21.40
CA ILE A 21 -39.32 -12.32 21.15
C ILE A 21 -40.17 -13.15 22.11
N ALA A 22 -41.17 -12.52 22.71
CA ALA A 22 -42.02 -13.18 23.69
C ALA A 22 -42.86 -14.31 23.06
N PRO A 23 -43.14 -15.40 23.81
CA PRO A 23 -44.10 -16.44 23.41
C PRO A 23 -45.50 -15.86 23.14
N GLU A 24 -46.19 -16.36 22.10
CA GLU A 24 -47.43 -15.75 21.58
C GLU A 24 -48.72 -16.13 22.34
N ASP A 25 -48.78 -17.28 23.01
CA ASP A 25 -49.92 -17.69 23.87
C ASP A 25 -49.43 -18.09 25.27
N PRO A 26 -48.93 -17.13 26.09
CA PRO A 26 -48.27 -17.48 27.33
C PRO A 26 -49.25 -17.83 28.45
N ALA A 27 -48.94 -18.90 29.16
CA ALA A 27 -49.67 -19.26 30.38
C ALA A 27 -49.36 -18.27 31.51
N MET A 28 -50.29 -18.12 32.45
CA MET A 28 -50.04 -17.37 33.69
C MET A 28 -48.77 -17.89 34.36
N ASP A 29 -47.90 -16.98 34.79
CA ASP A 29 -46.60 -17.27 35.38
C ASP A 29 -45.58 -17.94 34.46
N GLN A 30 -45.86 -18.05 33.15
CA GLN A 30 -44.86 -18.51 32.20
C GLN A 30 -43.64 -17.61 32.26
N LEU A 31 -42.46 -18.24 32.20
CA LEU A 31 -41.19 -17.57 32.29
C LEU A 31 -40.58 -17.42 30.90
N TRP A 32 -40.11 -16.21 30.64
CA TRP A 32 -39.43 -15.85 29.41
C TRP A 32 -38.12 -15.17 29.79
N LEU A 33 -37.03 -15.79 29.34
CA LEU A 33 -35.74 -15.15 29.41
C LEU A 33 -35.61 -14.24 28.19
N ASP A 34 -35.80 -12.93 28.42
CA ASP A 34 -35.68 -11.91 27.39
C ASP A 34 -34.20 -11.69 27.10
N THR A 35 -33.76 -12.36 26.05
CA THR A 35 -32.38 -12.31 25.60
C THR A 35 -32.07 -11.06 24.78
N SER A 36 -33.00 -10.10 24.62
CA SER A 36 -32.73 -8.82 23.95
C SER A 36 -31.98 -7.82 24.82
N ALA A 37 -31.93 -8.03 26.15
CA ALA A 37 -31.23 -7.18 27.10
C ALA A 37 -29.92 -7.84 27.58
N SER A 38 -28.95 -7.02 27.99
CA SER A 38 -27.66 -7.51 28.51
C SER A 38 -27.28 -6.79 29.81
N PRO A 39 -27.15 -7.50 30.95
CA PRO A 39 -27.45 -8.93 31.08
C PRO A 39 -28.94 -9.20 30.82
N SER A 40 -29.22 -10.40 30.30
CA SER A 40 -30.58 -10.78 29.96
C SER A 40 -31.50 -10.68 31.16
N VAL A 41 -32.71 -10.27 30.87
CA VAL A 41 -33.67 -9.90 31.90
C VAL A 41 -34.66 -11.03 31.98
N LEU A 42 -34.82 -11.60 33.17
CA LEU A 42 -35.82 -12.61 33.38
C LEU A 42 -37.15 -11.91 33.58
N LYS A 43 -38.10 -12.27 32.73
CA LYS A 43 -39.45 -11.74 32.78
C LYS A 43 -40.45 -12.86 33.00
N ARG A 44 -41.51 -12.55 33.73
CA ARG A 44 -42.63 -13.47 33.99
C ARG A 44 -43.92 -12.88 33.43
N TRP A 45 -44.75 -13.72 32.82
CA TRP A 45 -46.06 -13.30 32.34
C TRP A 45 -47.07 -13.22 33.49
N THR A 46 -47.73 -12.08 33.64
CA THR A 46 -48.69 -11.81 34.73
C THR A 46 -50.14 -12.09 34.35
N GLY A 47 -50.37 -12.69 33.17
CA GLY A 47 -51.70 -12.87 32.59
C GLY A 47 -52.17 -11.65 31.78
N THR A 48 -51.48 -10.52 31.88
CA THR A 48 -51.74 -9.32 31.04
C THR A 48 -50.47 -8.68 30.45
N ALA A 49 -49.31 -8.81 31.11
CA ALA A 49 -48.03 -8.26 30.63
C ALA A 49 -46.80 -9.04 31.16
N TRP A 50 -45.64 -8.86 30.52
CA TRP A 50 -44.33 -9.37 30.97
C TRP A 50 -43.67 -8.39 31.95
N GLU A 51 -43.29 -8.84 33.16
CA GLU A 51 -42.68 -8.01 34.22
C GLU A 51 -41.23 -8.45 34.55
N THR A 52 -40.35 -7.49 34.80
CA THR A 52 -38.95 -7.71 35.21
C THR A 52 -38.85 -8.08 36.68
N VAL A 53 -38.10 -9.14 36.99
CA VAL A 53 -37.98 -9.68 38.35
C VAL A 53 -36.59 -9.39 38.97
N ASN A 54 -35.69 -8.69 38.28
CA ASN A 54 -34.28 -8.53 38.68
C ASN A 54 -33.67 -7.09 38.57
N ASP A 55 -34.23 -6.06 39.23
CA ASP A 55 -33.67 -4.67 39.29
C ASP A 55 -32.67 -4.44 40.46
N THR A 56 -31.55 -3.75 40.23
CA THR A 56 -30.37 -3.70 41.13
C THR A 56 -29.75 -2.32 41.43
N ALA A 57 -30.32 -1.20 40.95
CA ALA A 57 -29.64 0.12 40.98
C ALA A 57 -29.23 0.69 42.38
N PRO A 58 -30.03 0.62 43.47
CA PRO A 58 -29.67 1.22 44.76
C PRO A 58 -28.47 0.55 45.47
N LEU A 59 -28.17 -0.71 45.12
CA LEU A 59 -27.00 -1.42 45.65
C LEU A 59 -25.70 -0.79 45.14
N VAL A 60 -25.70 -0.23 43.93
CA VAL A 60 -24.52 0.34 43.28
C VAL A 60 -23.98 1.55 44.04
N GLU A 61 -24.84 2.46 44.52
CA GLU A 61 -24.39 3.67 45.22
C GLU A 61 -23.74 3.37 46.59
N ARG A 62 -24.23 2.35 47.31
CA ARG A 62 -23.66 1.92 48.58
C ARG A 62 -22.31 1.23 48.40
N ILE A 63 -22.13 0.52 47.28
CA ILE A 63 -20.86 -0.11 46.89
C ILE A 63 -19.79 0.98 46.67
N LEU A 64 -20.09 2.05 45.93
CA LEU A 64 -19.13 3.13 45.63
C LEU A 64 -18.54 3.82 46.88
N ARG A 65 -19.35 4.06 47.93
CA ARG A 65 -18.83 4.67 49.18
C ARG A 65 -17.99 3.71 50.02
N ALA A 66 -18.31 2.42 49.98
CA ALA A 66 -17.49 1.41 50.61
C ALA A 66 -16.15 1.27 49.87
N GLU A 67 -16.18 1.28 48.52
CA GLU A 67 -14.99 1.28 47.68
C GLU A 67 -14.04 2.45 47.99
N GLN A 68 -14.56 3.68 48.22
CA GLN A 68 -13.70 4.82 48.57
C GLN A 68 -13.02 4.76 49.96
N ARG A 69 -13.51 3.96 50.90
CA ARG A 69 -12.85 3.76 52.22
C ARG A 69 -11.91 2.56 52.23
N VAL A 70 -11.99 1.72 51.19
CA VAL A 70 -11.15 0.55 50.96
C VAL A 70 -10.18 0.93 49.83
N THR A 71 -9.35 1.95 50.08
CA THR A 71 -8.22 2.24 49.20
C THR A 71 -6.97 1.55 49.71
N ASP A 72 -6.10 1.17 48.79
CA ASP A 72 -4.86 0.47 49.11
C ASP A 72 -3.97 1.29 50.06
N GLU A 73 -3.93 2.62 49.91
CA GLU A 73 -3.16 3.50 50.79
C GLU A 73 -3.68 3.47 52.25
N ALA A 74 -4.99 3.44 52.44
CA ALA A 74 -5.59 3.45 53.79
C ALA A 74 -5.39 2.11 54.51
N ILE A 75 -5.49 1.00 53.77
CA ILE A 75 -5.22 -0.34 54.29
C ILE A 75 -3.73 -0.46 54.66
N LEU A 76 -2.85 -0.02 53.78
CA LEU A 76 -1.39 -0.11 53.98
C LEU A 76 -0.97 0.64 55.24
N ALA A 77 -1.41 1.89 55.41
CA ALA A 77 -1.08 2.70 56.59
C ALA A 77 -1.54 2.03 57.90
N THR A 78 -2.76 1.48 57.91
CA THR A 78 -3.31 0.80 59.10
C THR A 78 -2.51 -0.47 59.44
N VAL A 79 -2.06 -1.20 58.43
CA VAL A 79 -1.28 -2.43 58.62
C VAL A 79 0.12 -2.12 59.11
N THR A 80 0.81 -1.13 58.52
CA THR A 80 2.20 -0.78 58.89
C THR A 80 2.33 -0.18 60.29
N GLU A 81 1.31 0.55 60.75
CA GLU A 81 1.25 1.10 62.11
C GLU A 81 0.80 0.08 63.17
N SER A 82 0.34 -1.11 62.76
CA SER A 82 -0.10 -2.14 63.70
C SER A 82 1.07 -2.68 64.52
N GLU A 83 0.83 -2.93 65.82
CA GLU A 83 1.83 -3.50 66.72
C GLU A 83 2.34 -4.87 66.24
N ALA A 84 1.49 -5.64 65.54
CA ALA A 84 1.85 -6.92 64.95
C ALA A 84 2.88 -6.77 63.81
N TYR A 85 2.71 -5.78 62.94
CA TYR A 85 3.65 -5.50 61.86
C TYR A 85 4.98 -4.99 62.41
N GLN A 86 4.96 -4.05 63.36
CA GLN A 86 6.16 -3.55 64.03
C GLN A 86 6.91 -4.65 64.79
N GLY A 87 6.18 -5.56 65.43
CA GLY A 87 6.75 -6.74 66.09
C GLY A 87 7.38 -7.72 65.09
N LEU A 88 6.77 -7.91 63.92
CA LEU A 88 7.35 -8.71 62.83
C LEU A 88 8.61 -8.05 62.26
N GLU A 89 8.61 -6.75 62.03
CA GLU A 89 9.77 -5.98 61.56
C GLU A 89 10.95 -6.13 62.53
N THR A 90 10.71 -5.96 63.83
CA THR A 90 11.74 -6.14 64.87
C THR A 90 12.29 -7.57 64.90
N ARG A 91 11.42 -8.58 64.80
CA ARG A 91 11.81 -10.00 64.76
C ARG A 91 12.57 -10.34 63.49
N LEU A 92 12.17 -9.77 62.36
CA LEU A 92 12.84 -9.93 61.08
C LEU A 92 14.25 -9.34 61.15
N SER A 93 14.42 -8.10 61.63
CA SER A 93 15.75 -7.50 61.81
C SER A 93 16.63 -8.29 62.78
N SER A 94 16.05 -8.85 63.85
CA SER A 94 16.79 -9.69 64.80
C SER A 94 17.20 -11.03 64.16
N ALA A 95 16.32 -11.65 63.38
CA ALA A 95 16.63 -12.87 62.63
C ALA A 95 17.69 -12.60 61.56
N GLU A 96 17.58 -11.49 60.83
CA GLU A 96 18.53 -11.02 59.81
C GLU A 96 19.95 -10.89 60.38
N GLN A 97 20.10 -10.37 61.61
CA GLN A 97 21.41 -10.31 62.28
C GLN A 97 21.98 -11.71 62.60
N GLN A 98 21.13 -12.67 62.98
CA GLN A 98 21.56 -14.03 63.33
C GLN A 98 21.87 -14.91 62.10
N ILE A 99 21.28 -14.61 60.94
CA ILE A 99 21.50 -15.36 59.69
C ILE A 99 22.62 -14.77 58.81
N THR A 100 23.35 -13.77 59.31
CA THR A 100 24.55 -13.29 58.61
C THR A 100 25.60 -14.39 58.52
N SER A 101 26.41 -14.35 57.45
CA SER A 101 27.51 -15.30 57.24
C SER A 101 28.40 -15.42 58.47
N ASP A 102 28.72 -14.29 59.10
CA ASP A 102 29.63 -14.21 60.23
C ASP A 102 29.03 -14.81 61.50
N ALA A 103 27.74 -14.55 61.78
CA ALA A 103 27.04 -15.09 62.94
C ALA A 103 26.84 -16.62 62.83
N ILE A 104 26.52 -17.12 61.64
CA ILE A 104 26.41 -18.56 61.37
C ILE A 104 27.78 -19.23 61.54
N LEU A 105 28.84 -18.69 60.93
CA LEU A 105 30.18 -19.23 61.07
C LEU A 105 30.65 -19.26 62.54
N ALA A 106 30.40 -18.19 63.29
CA ALA A 106 30.76 -18.11 64.70
C ALA A 106 30.03 -19.19 65.52
N THR A 107 28.72 -19.36 65.28
CA THR A 107 27.90 -20.37 65.97
C THR A 107 28.38 -21.78 65.67
N VAL A 108 28.59 -22.12 64.39
CA VAL A 108 29.06 -23.45 63.97
C VAL A 108 30.43 -23.79 64.56
N ARG A 109 31.39 -22.85 64.51
CA ARG A 109 32.73 -23.07 65.10
C ARG A 109 32.72 -23.25 66.61
N SER A 110 31.76 -22.64 67.29
CA SER A 110 31.59 -22.77 68.75
C SER A 110 30.88 -24.06 69.16
N SER A 111 30.29 -24.80 68.21
CA SER A 111 29.56 -26.04 68.50
C SER A 111 30.50 -27.16 68.95
N ALA A 112 30.05 -27.97 69.90
CA ALA A 112 30.80 -29.09 70.44
C ALA A 112 31.05 -30.19 69.38
N GLU A 113 30.10 -30.39 68.46
CA GLU A 113 30.17 -31.36 67.37
C GLU A 113 31.25 -30.97 66.34
N TYR A 114 31.27 -29.71 65.90
CA TYR A 114 32.34 -29.22 65.00
C TYR A 114 33.73 -29.37 65.62
N ARG A 115 33.86 -29.13 66.94
CA ARG A 115 35.12 -29.35 67.66
C ARG A 115 35.48 -30.84 67.74
N SER A 116 34.53 -31.71 68.05
CA SER A 116 34.77 -33.16 68.10
C SER A 116 35.23 -33.72 66.74
N ASP A 117 34.55 -33.32 65.66
CA ASP A 117 34.86 -33.74 64.29
C ASP A 117 36.22 -33.23 63.82
N VAL A 118 36.66 -32.07 64.32
CA VAL A 118 37.98 -31.51 64.01
C VAL A 118 39.10 -32.16 64.84
N TYR A 119 38.86 -32.66 66.06
CA TYR A 119 39.93 -33.03 67.01
C TYR A 119 40.03 -34.51 67.42
N GLY A 120 39.02 -35.36 67.16
CA GLY A 120 39.03 -36.76 67.63
C GLY A 120 39.99 -37.70 66.90
N GLU A 121 39.97 -37.68 65.56
CA GLU A 121 40.75 -38.59 64.68
C GLU A 121 41.79 -37.83 63.82
N ARG A 122 42.03 -36.55 64.14
CA ARG A 122 42.92 -35.70 63.37
C ARG A 122 44.37 -36.13 63.51
N ASN A 123 45.13 -35.87 62.45
CA ASN A 123 46.59 -35.92 62.51
C ASN A 123 47.13 -34.64 63.16
N PHE A 124 47.93 -34.77 64.23
CA PHE A 124 48.61 -33.65 64.87
C PHE A 124 50.04 -33.40 64.33
N VAL A 125 50.49 -34.15 63.33
CA VAL A 125 51.78 -33.94 62.66
C VAL A 125 51.58 -33.02 61.46
N LEU A 126 52.15 -31.82 61.53
CA LEU A 126 52.10 -30.84 60.45
C LEU A 126 52.97 -31.31 59.28
N LEU A 127 52.56 -30.98 58.05
CA LEU A 127 53.26 -31.37 56.82
C LEU A 127 53.52 -32.88 56.73
N SER A 128 52.65 -33.71 57.33
CA SER A 128 52.77 -35.16 57.36
C SER A 128 52.67 -35.86 56.00
N HIS A 129 52.36 -35.11 54.94
CA HIS A 129 52.42 -35.60 53.57
C HIS A 129 53.86 -35.69 53.02
N LEU A 130 54.85 -35.15 53.74
CA LEU A 130 56.26 -35.23 53.36
C LEU A 130 56.86 -36.61 53.71
N HIS A 131 57.77 -37.09 52.86
CA HIS A 131 58.47 -38.36 53.02
C HIS A 131 59.86 -38.16 53.63
N ALA A 132 60.31 -39.11 54.46
CA ALA A 132 61.67 -39.13 55.01
C ALA A 132 62.42 -40.40 54.60
N THR A 133 63.70 -40.26 54.27
CA THR A 133 64.56 -41.38 53.86
C THR A 133 65.86 -41.37 54.67
N PHE A 134 66.34 -42.55 55.08
CA PHE A 134 67.62 -42.76 55.74
C PHE A 134 68.44 -43.80 54.96
N ILE A 135 69.74 -43.56 54.78
CA ILE A 135 70.71 -44.53 54.25
C ILE A 135 71.83 -44.68 55.28
N ASP A 136 72.10 -45.89 55.74
CA ASP A 136 73.13 -46.20 56.75
C ASP A 136 73.01 -45.30 58.01
N ASN A 137 71.77 -45.16 58.51
CA ASN A 137 71.37 -44.26 59.61
C ASN A 137 71.54 -42.75 59.36
N ARG A 138 71.75 -42.32 58.10
CA ARG A 138 71.88 -40.89 57.75
C ARG A 138 70.67 -40.40 56.98
N TYR A 139 70.01 -39.35 57.48
CA TYR A 139 68.86 -38.73 56.82
C TYR A 139 69.26 -38.19 55.44
N VAL A 140 68.43 -38.43 54.44
CA VAL A 140 68.62 -37.98 53.06
C VAL A 140 67.80 -36.72 52.84
N ASN A 141 68.46 -35.62 52.48
CA ASN A 141 67.77 -34.36 52.21
C ASN A 141 66.96 -34.41 50.90
N ALA A 142 66.15 -33.38 50.64
CA ALA A 142 65.29 -33.30 49.45
C ALA A 142 66.04 -33.41 48.10
N SER A 143 67.35 -33.10 48.08
CA SER A 143 68.22 -33.30 46.91
C SER A 143 68.74 -34.73 46.74
N GLY A 144 68.34 -35.67 47.59
CA GLY A 144 68.74 -37.08 47.51
C GLY A 144 70.11 -37.40 48.11
N THR A 145 70.71 -36.49 48.88
CA THR A 145 72.06 -36.68 49.48
C THR A 145 71.96 -37.03 50.97
N ALA A 146 72.66 -38.09 51.40
CA ALA A 146 72.78 -38.46 52.82
C ALA A 146 73.50 -37.36 53.60
N THR A 147 72.89 -36.92 54.69
CA THR A 147 73.38 -35.83 55.56
C THR A 147 74.14 -36.36 56.76
N GLN A 148 74.73 -35.49 57.58
CA GLN A 148 75.35 -35.90 58.85
C GLN A 148 74.31 -36.28 59.92
N TYR A 149 73.05 -35.87 59.75
CA TYR A 149 72.01 -36.03 60.75
C TYR A 149 71.49 -37.46 60.79
N THR A 150 71.37 -37.99 62.00
CA THR A 150 70.79 -39.32 62.27
C THR A 150 69.30 -39.26 62.57
N GLN A 151 68.70 -38.06 62.54
CA GLN A 151 67.30 -37.83 62.84
C GLN A 151 66.65 -36.79 61.92
N ILE A 152 65.32 -36.89 61.76
CA ILE A 152 64.45 -35.87 61.14
C ILE A 152 63.25 -35.61 62.03
N GLY A 153 62.92 -34.33 62.24
CA GLY A 153 61.76 -33.90 63.03
C GLY A 153 60.62 -33.39 62.16
N PHE A 154 59.39 -33.78 62.51
CA PHE A 154 58.14 -33.24 61.98
C PHE A 154 57.46 -32.42 63.06
N THR A 155 57.14 -31.16 62.76
CA THR A 155 56.49 -30.24 63.69
C THR A 155 55.12 -30.77 64.10
N LEU A 156 54.79 -30.64 65.39
CA LEU A 156 53.49 -31.02 65.94
C LEU A 156 52.59 -29.79 66.04
N SER A 157 51.27 -29.99 65.95
CA SER A 157 50.30 -28.92 66.20
C SER A 157 50.41 -28.45 67.66
N GLU A 158 50.31 -27.13 67.87
CA GLU A 158 50.50 -26.48 69.18
C GLU A 158 49.51 -26.96 70.24
N ASP A 159 48.34 -27.43 69.81
CA ASP A 159 47.27 -27.90 70.70
C ASP A 159 47.42 -29.37 71.13
N LEU A 160 48.35 -30.14 70.54
CA LEU A 160 48.51 -31.57 70.82
C LEU A 160 48.78 -31.85 72.30
N TYR A 161 49.57 -31.02 72.99
CA TYR A 161 49.88 -31.24 74.41
C TYR A 161 48.61 -31.16 75.27
N ALA A 162 47.73 -30.19 75.00
CA ALA A 162 46.45 -30.09 75.69
C ALA A 162 45.50 -31.24 75.29
N ALA A 163 45.42 -31.56 74.00
CA ALA A 163 44.54 -32.59 73.45
C ALA A 163 44.89 -34.01 73.95
N SER A 164 46.17 -34.29 74.17
CA SER A 164 46.66 -35.58 74.68
C SER A 164 46.49 -35.78 76.18
N GLY A 165 45.79 -34.85 76.87
CA GLY A 165 45.66 -34.86 78.32
C GLY A 165 46.97 -34.56 79.03
N GLN A 166 47.74 -33.58 78.53
CA GLN A 166 49.08 -33.20 79.01
C GLN A 166 50.15 -34.28 78.74
N GLY A 167 50.09 -34.90 77.55
CA GLY A 167 51.06 -35.91 77.12
C GLY A 167 50.79 -37.34 77.60
N LYS A 168 49.56 -37.65 78.04
CA LYS A 168 49.21 -38.93 78.66
C LYS A 168 48.67 -39.98 77.67
N ASN A 169 48.13 -39.54 76.54
CA ASN A 169 47.53 -40.39 75.51
C ASN A 169 48.05 -40.02 74.13
N LEU A 170 49.21 -40.55 73.74
CA LEU A 170 49.80 -40.35 72.41
C LEU A 170 49.91 -41.68 71.65
N TYR A 171 49.31 -41.72 70.47
CA TYR A 171 49.38 -42.84 69.54
C TYR A 171 50.15 -42.39 68.30
N ILE A 172 51.23 -43.08 67.95
CA ILE A 172 52.07 -42.75 66.80
C ILE A 172 51.90 -43.84 65.76
N SER A 173 51.52 -43.47 64.55
CA SER A 173 51.51 -44.38 63.40
C SER A 173 52.26 -43.79 62.21
N PHE A 174 52.84 -44.65 61.39
CA PHE A 174 53.58 -44.27 60.19
C PHE A 174 53.77 -45.48 59.29
N ASP A 175 54.01 -45.23 58.01
CA ASP A 175 54.38 -46.29 57.07
C ASP A 175 55.90 -46.32 56.91
N ILE A 176 56.50 -47.50 57.03
CA ILE A 176 57.94 -47.73 56.82
C ILE A 176 58.18 -48.69 55.64
N LYS A 177 59.28 -48.47 54.91
CA LYS A 177 59.81 -49.43 53.94
C LYS A 177 61.31 -49.62 54.12
N ARG A 178 61.75 -50.85 54.37
CA ARG A 178 63.16 -51.21 54.59
C ARG A 178 63.76 -51.86 53.35
N THR A 179 65.04 -51.63 53.09
CA THR A 179 65.79 -52.28 52.00
C THR A 179 67.20 -52.60 52.46
N ASN A 180 67.50 -53.90 52.56
CA ASN A 180 68.78 -54.46 52.99
C ASN A 180 69.25 -53.91 54.36
N VAL A 181 68.32 -53.72 55.29
CA VAL A 181 68.60 -53.17 56.61
C VAL A 181 69.26 -54.21 57.50
N VAL A 182 70.42 -53.86 58.07
CA VAL A 182 71.13 -54.65 59.08
C VAL A 182 71.30 -53.79 60.33
N ALA A 183 70.75 -54.24 61.46
CA ALA A 183 70.78 -53.50 62.71
C ALA A 183 72.17 -53.48 63.36
N THR A 184 72.36 -52.58 64.32
CA THR A 184 73.55 -52.53 65.19
C THR A 184 73.69 -53.78 66.07
N ALA A 185 74.84 -53.97 66.72
CA ALA A 185 75.08 -55.07 67.68
C ALA A 185 74.11 -55.08 68.88
N ASN A 186 73.42 -53.96 69.16
CA ASN A 186 72.38 -53.86 70.18
C ASN A 186 70.97 -54.11 69.61
N ASN A 187 70.86 -54.67 68.41
CA ASN A 187 69.62 -55.01 67.71
C ASN A 187 68.78 -53.79 67.32
N ILE A 188 69.37 -52.60 67.14
CA ILE A 188 68.65 -51.35 66.82
C ILE A 188 68.93 -50.96 65.36
N TYR A 189 67.88 -50.68 64.58
CA TYR A 189 67.99 -50.20 63.18
C TYR A 189 67.45 -48.78 62.96
N SER A 190 66.57 -48.28 63.83
CA SER A 190 66.07 -46.89 63.81
C SER A 190 65.36 -46.56 65.12
N GLY A 191 64.64 -45.45 65.19
CA GLY A 191 63.80 -45.09 66.32
C GLY A 191 62.73 -44.06 65.96
N VAL A 192 61.73 -43.93 66.84
CA VAL A 192 60.68 -42.92 66.74
C VAL A 192 60.46 -42.31 68.12
N TRP A 193 60.37 -40.97 68.16
CA TRP A 193 60.41 -40.20 69.41
C TRP A 193 59.42 -39.05 69.40
N ILE A 194 58.81 -38.78 70.54
CA ILE A 194 58.24 -37.47 70.83
C ILE A 194 59.29 -36.67 71.58
N ASN A 195 59.67 -35.52 71.02
CA ASN A 195 60.53 -34.56 71.69
C ASN A 195 59.64 -33.62 72.51
N TYR A 196 59.96 -33.46 73.77
CA TYR A 196 59.19 -32.67 74.72
C TYR A 196 60.11 -31.74 75.52
N SER A 197 59.56 -30.61 75.97
CA SER A 197 60.27 -29.73 76.89
C SER A 197 59.96 -30.10 78.35
N TYR A 198 60.92 -29.91 79.24
CA TYR A 198 60.73 -30.03 80.69
C TYR A 198 61.65 -29.02 81.41
N TRP A 199 61.38 -28.76 82.69
CA TRP A 199 62.31 -27.99 83.53
C TRP A 199 63.41 -28.91 84.06
N ASP A 200 64.67 -28.55 83.82
CA ASP A 200 65.79 -29.23 84.48
C ASP A 200 65.92 -28.81 85.96
N GLU A 201 66.95 -29.32 86.62
CA GLU A 201 67.23 -29.02 88.04
C GLU A 201 67.48 -27.51 88.29
N ASN A 202 67.78 -26.72 87.26
CA ASN A 202 68.01 -25.28 87.31
C ASN A 202 66.77 -24.45 86.91
N TRP A 203 65.63 -25.10 86.65
CA TRP A 203 64.41 -24.48 86.10
C TRP A 203 64.55 -23.95 84.67
N ASP A 204 65.59 -24.36 83.95
CA ASP A 204 65.72 -24.04 82.53
C ASP A 204 64.85 -24.97 81.69
N THR A 205 64.21 -24.43 80.65
CA THR A 205 63.42 -25.24 79.72
C THR A 205 64.35 -25.97 78.76
N VAL A 206 64.47 -27.28 78.94
CA VAL A 206 65.35 -28.14 78.15
C VAL A 206 64.53 -29.14 77.34
N THR A 207 65.08 -29.60 76.22
CA THR A 207 64.43 -30.62 75.37
C THR A 207 64.94 -32.01 75.75
N SER A 208 64.02 -32.96 75.90
CA SER A 208 64.30 -34.39 75.97
C SER A 208 63.45 -35.14 74.95
N ASN A 209 63.72 -36.42 74.79
CA ASN A 209 62.95 -37.29 73.93
C ASN A 209 62.52 -38.56 74.66
N TRP A 210 61.38 -39.10 74.24
CA TRP A 210 60.87 -40.38 74.71
C TRP A 210 60.18 -41.10 73.57
N GLY A 211 60.39 -42.41 73.48
CA GLY A 211 59.93 -43.17 72.33
C GLY A 211 60.47 -44.59 72.30
N TRP A 212 60.49 -45.16 71.10
CA TRP A 212 60.86 -46.56 70.88
C TRP A 212 62.02 -46.66 69.91
N TYR A 213 62.99 -47.51 70.28
CA TYR A 213 63.89 -48.09 69.30
C TYR A 213 63.13 -49.06 68.42
N LEU A 214 63.39 -49.01 67.12
CA LEU A 214 62.96 -50.04 66.18
C LEU A 214 64.07 -51.08 66.07
N ARG A 215 63.72 -52.34 66.29
CA ARG A 215 64.70 -53.42 66.47
C ARG A 215 64.54 -54.54 65.45
N ASP A 216 65.64 -55.21 65.13
CA ASP A 216 65.58 -56.42 64.28
C ASP A 216 64.97 -57.64 65.00
N THR A 217 64.74 -57.50 66.30
CA THR A 217 64.01 -58.44 67.15
C THR A 217 62.52 -58.12 67.28
N ASP A 218 62.06 -56.99 66.71
CA ASP A 218 60.63 -56.67 66.68
C ASP A 218 59.89 -57.63 65.73
N SER A 219 58.66 -58.02 66.10
CA SER A 219 57.89 -59.01 65.34
C SER A 219 57.50 -58.55 63.92
N ASP A 220 57.52 -57.24 63.69
CA ASP A 220 57.25 -56.59 62.41
C ASP A 220 58.53 -56.33 61.59
N PHE A 221 59.70 -56.83 62.04
CA PHE A 221 60.96 -56.64 61.33
C PHE A 221 61.12 -57.53 60.10
N GLN A 222 61.57 -56.90 59.00
CA GLN A 222 62.12 -57.54 57.81
C GLN A 222 63.31 -56.72 57.34
N ALA A 223 64.39 -57.39 56.90
CA ALA A 223 65.55 -56.69 56.34
C ALA A 223 65.19 -55.95 55.03
N THR A 224 64.22 -56.48 54.26
CA THR A 224 63.72 -55.87 53.03
C THR A 224 62.21 -56.08 52.91
N ASP A 225 61.46 -54.98 52.82
CA ASP A 225 60.00 -55.00 52.61
C ASP A 225 59.67 -54.90 51.11
N SER A 226 58.67 -55.68 50.67
CA SER A 226 58.16 -55.61 49.29
C SER A 226 57.29 -54.35 49.05
N ASP A 227 56.50 -53.97 50.05
CA ASP A 227 55.67 -52.77 50.07
C ASP A 227 55.78 -52.04 51.42
N TRP A 228 55.10 -50.91 51.56
CA TRP A 228 55.01 -50.15 52.80
C TRP A 228 54.36 -50.97 53.91
N VAL A 229 54.98 -50.95 55.09
CA VAL A 229 54.51 -51.61 56.31
C VAL A 229 54.01 -50.54 57.29
N HIS A 230 52.78 -50.67 57.75
CA HIS A 230 52.20 -49.74 58.72
C HIS A 230 52.67 -50.09 60.14
N ILE A 231 53.27 -49.13 60.84
CA ILE A 231 53.82 -49.28 62.19
C ILE A 231 52.97 -48.47 63.16
N GLN A 232 52.66 -49.07 64.30
CA GLN A 232 51.87 -48.48 65.38
C GLN A 232 52.63 -48.55 66.70
N LYS A 233 52.82 -47.41 67.36
CA LYS A 233 53.50 -47.31 68.66
C LYS A 233 52.67 -46.46 69.62
N GLY A 234 52.21 -47.06 70.71
CA GLY A 234 51.38 -46.40 71.72
C GLY A 234 50.56 -47.37 72.57
N PRO A 235 49.79 -46.86 73.54
CA PRO A 235 49.79 -45.45 73.98
C PRO A 235 51.10 -45.07 74.69
N MET A 236 51.57 -43.83 74.46
CA MET A 236 52.67 -43.21 75.21
C MET A 236 52.12 -42.28 76.29
N ASP A 237 52.71 -42.38 77.48
CA ASP A 237 52.43 -41.56 78.65
C ASP A 237 53.73 -40.87 79.15
N LEU A 238 53.71 -39.54 79.15
CA LEU A 238 54.83 -38.67 79.58
C LEU A 238 54.63 -38.08 80.98
N ASP A 239 53.62 -38.49 81.76
CA ASP A 239 53.32 -37.91 83.08
C ASP A 239 54.52 -38.02 84.04
N LYS A 240 55.24 -39.15 84.00
CA LYS A 240 56.46 -39.38 84.81
C LYS A 240 57.69 -38.59 84.33
N ARG A 241 57.57 -37.83 83.24
CA ARG A 241 58.66 -37.08 82.60
C ARG A 241 58.55 -35.57 82.81
N ASN A 242 57.53 -35.10 83.53
CA ASN A 242 57.27 -33.68 83.75
C ASN A 242 57.28 -32.86 82.45
N ALA A 243 56.72 -33.43 81.37
CA ALA A 243 56.66 -32.75 80.08
C ALA A 243 55.79 -31.48 80.19
N LEU A 244 56.29 -30.36 79.70
CA LEU A 244 55.62 -29.05 79.68
C LEU A 244 54.99 -28.74 78.32
N SER A 245 55.59 -29.25 77.24
CA SER A 245 55.06 -29.15 75.87
C SER A 245 55.62 -30.27 74.99
N LEU A 246 54.95 -30.55 73.88
CA LEU A 246 55.45 -31.44 72.83
C LEU A 246 55.94 -30.60 71.67
N ILE A 247 57.11 -30.91 71.13
CA ILE A 247 57.84 -30.05 70.20
C ILE A 247 57.76 -30.61 68.78
N TYR A 248 58.29 -31.82 68.57
CA TYR A 248 58.27 -32.48 67.26
C TYR A 248 58.31 -34.01 67.41
N LEU A 249 57.71 -34.69 66.42
CA LEU A 249 57.88 -36.13 66.21
C LEU A 249 59.19 -36.35 65.46
N ALA A 250 60.11 -37.14 66.01
CA ALA A 250 61.37 -37.45 65.36
C ALA A 250 61.46 -38.92 64.94
N PHE A 251 62.08 -39.18 63.79
CA PHE A 251 62.50 -40.50 63.34
C PHE A 251 64.02 -40.60 63.25
N GLY A 252 64.58 -41.80 63.41
CA GLY A 252 66.02 -42.08 63.39
C GLY A 252 66.69 -41.93 64.77
N GLY A 253 67.99 -42.18 64.93
CA GLY A 253 68.69 -41.86 66.18
C GLY A 253 70.13 -42.35 66.26
N GLU A 254 70.95 -41.69 67.08
CA GLU A 254 72.39 -42.00 67.20
C GLU A 254 72.65 -43.43 67.71
N ALA A 255 71.75 -44.02 68.50
CA ALA A 255 71.91 -45.40 68.96
C ALA A 255 71.81 -46.45 67.84
N ALA A 256 71.35 -46.05 66.64
CA ALA A 256 71.35 -46.86 65.44
C ALA A 256 72.63 -46.66 64.59
N ASP A 257 73.63 -45.90 65.06
CA ASP A 257 74.91 -45.74 64.36
C ASP A 257 75.64 -47.09 64.27
N GLY A 258 75.92 -47.51 63.04
CA GLY A 258 76.39 -48.85 62.69
C GLY A 258 75.35 -49.69 61.93
N THR A 259 74.10 -49.22 61.82
CA THR A 259 73.09 -49.79 60.93
C THR A 259 73.47 -49.55 59.47
N THR A 260 73.28 -50.54 58.60
CA THR A 260 73.41 -50.38 57.14
C THR A 260 72.07 -50.59 56.44
N GLY A 261 71.94 -50.11 55.21
CA GLY A 261 70.74 -50.24 54.37
C GLY A 261 69.90 -48.96 54.30
N LYS A 262 68.74 -49.04 53.63
CA LYS A 262 67.83 -47.91 53.40
C LYS A 262 66.51 -48.08 54.16
N ILE A 263 66.05 -46.99 54.78
CA ILE A 263 64.73 -46.89 55.44
C ILE A 263 63.98 -45.71 54.85
N GLU A 264 62.75 -45.91 54.40
CA GLU A 264 61.84 -44.87 53.93
C GLU A 264 60.64 -44.80 54.84
N LEU A 265 60.15 -43.60 55.10
CA LEU A 265 59.06 -43.29 56.02
C LEU A 265 58.09 -42.32 55.35
N ARG A 266 56.80 -42.56 55.49
CA ARG A 266 55.75 -41.63 55.05
C ARG A 266 54.56 -41.69 56.00
N ASN A 267 53.63 -40.77 55.80
CA ASN A 267 52.36 -40.73 56.50
C ASN A 267 52.50 -40.75 58.04
N PRO A 268 53.43 -39.98 58.66
CA PRO A 268 53.46 -39.88 60.11
C PRO A 268 52.15 -39.31 60.63
N LYS A 269 51.62 -39.93 61.67
CA LYS A 269 50.43 -39.51 62.39
C LYS A 269 50.68 -39.60 63.89
N VAL A 270 50.29 -38.55 64.61
CA VAL A 270 50.16 -38.56 66.06
C VAL A 270 48.70 -38.28 66.37
N GLU A 271 48.13 -39.10 67.25
CA GLU A 271 46.71 -39.09 67.60
C GLU A 271 46.53 -39.23 69.13
N VAL A 272 45.35 -38.86 69.62
CA VAL A 272 45.03 -38.87 71.06
C VAL A 272 43.88 -39.80 71.44
N ALA A 273 43.06 -40.23 70.47
CA ALA A 273 41.86 -41.06 70.70
C ALA A 273 42.02 -42.55 70.30
N GLY A 274 43.19 -42.95 69.79
CA GLY A 274 43.47 -44.30 69.26
C GLY A 274 44.12 -44.24 67.89
N PHE A 275 44.38 -45.41 67.29
CA PHE A 275 44.90 -45.51 65.92
C PHE A 275 43.77 -45.40 64.89
N SER A 276 43.94 -44.56 63.88
CA SER A 276 43.05 -44.51 62.71
C SER A 276 43.83 -44.29 61.39
N ASP A 277 43.12 -44.35 60.26
CA ASP A 277 43.74 -44.19 58.94
C ASP A 277 44.41 -42.81 58.77
N TRP A 278 45.44 -42.75 57.92
CA TRP A 278 46.19 -41.50 57.74
C TRP A 278 45.33 -40.40 57.11
N THR A 279 45.37 -39.22 57.74
CA THR A 279 44.83 -37.97 57.23
C THR A 279 45.88 -36.87 57.32
N ARG A 280 45.76 -35.82 56.50
CA ARG A 280 46.59 -34.63 56.63
C ARG A 280 46.16 -33.84 57.87
N ALA A 281 47.09 -33.12 58.51
CA ALA A 281 46.74 -32.20 59.57
C ALA A 281 45.76 -31.12 59.05
N PRO A 282 44.68 -30.78 59.77
CA PRO A 282 43.73 -29.75 59.36
C PRO A 282 44.36 -28.39 59.05
N GLU A 283 45.47 -28.04 59.70
CA GLU A 283 46.23 -26.81 59.46
C GLU A 283 46.79 -26.73 58.04
N ASP A 284 47.03 -27.86 57.38
CA ASP A 284 47.57 -27.91 56.03
C ASP A 284 46.48 -27.82 54.93
N LEU A 285 45.21 -27.56 55.28
CA LEU A 285 44.05 -27.53 54.35
C LEU A 285 43.46 -26.12 54.15
N VAL A 286 44.07 -25.08 54.73
CA VAL A 286 43.52 -23.71 54.83
C VAL A 286 43.38 -23.00 53.47
N ASP A 287 44.17 -23.37 52.48
CA ASP A 287 44.29 -22.73 51.16
C ASP A 287 43.42 -23.42 50.07
N MET A 288 42.64 -24.44 50.44
CA MET A 288 41.70 -25.12 49.53
C MET A 288 40.43 -24.29 49.20
N PRO A 289 39.81 -23.55 50.13
CA PRO A 289 38.62 -22.72 49.86
C PRO A 289 38.87 -21.56 48.87
N GLU A 290 40.05 -20.93 48.91
CA GLU A 290 40.40 -19.85 47.98
C GLU A 290 40.53 -20.35 46.54
N ARG A 291 41.09 -21.55 46.37
CA ARG A 291 41.20 -22.21 45.06
C ARG A 291 39.83 -22.57 44.48
N LEU A 292 38.87 -22.93 45.35
CA LEU A 292 37.51 -23.26 44.94
C LEU A 292 36.71 -22.00 44.56
N SER A 293 36.82 -20.94 45.36
CA SER A 293 36.17 -19.64 45.09
C SER A 293 36.66 -19.03 43.76
N SER A 294 37.95 -19.17 43.46
CA SER A 294 38.53 -18.72 42.19
C SER A 294 38.01 -19.51 40.98
N ALA A 295 37.67 -20.79 41.17
CA ALA A 295 37.09 -21.62 40.12
C ALA A 295 35.62 -21.26 39.87
N GLU A 296 34.85 -20.99 40.93
CA GLU A 296 33.45 -20.55 40.85
C GLU A 296 33.33 -19.20 40.13
N SER A 297 34.17 -18.22 40.48
CA SER A 297 34.15 -16.89 39.84
C SER A 297 34.40 -16.93 38.32
N LYS A 298 35.26 -17.85 37.84
CA LYS A 298 35.49 -18.04 36.40
C LYS A 298 34.27 -18.61 35.66
N ILE A 299 33.46 -19.42 36.33
CA ILE A 299 32.24 -20.01 35.75
C ILE A 299 31.15 -18.94 35.64
N GLU A 300 31.03 -18.06 36.65
CA GLU A 300 30.09 -16.92 36.59
C GLU A 300 30.43 -15.94 35.46
N GLN A 301 31.69 -15.56 35.26
CA GLN A 301 32.08 -14.66 34.16
C GLN A 301 31.67 -15.19 32.78
N HIS A 302 31.77 -16.50 32.53
CA HIS A 302 31.35 -17.07 31.25
C HIS A 302 29.82 -17.13 31.07
N SER A 303 29.04 -17.13 32.15
CA SER A 303 27.57 -17.05 32.10
C SER A 303 27.08 -15.73 31.49
N ASP A 304 27.76 -14.63 31.83
CA ASP A 304 27.45 -13.29 31.31
C ASP A 304 27.74 -13.19 29.81
N GLU A 305 28.81 -13.82 29.33
CA GLU A 305 29.17 -13.85 27.90
C GLU A 305 28.20 -14.71 27.05
N ILE A 306 27.59 -15.73 27.64
CA ILE A 306 26.57 -16.57 26.99
C ILE A 306 25.24 -15.83 26.87
N SER A 307 24.91 -14.94 27.82
CA SER A 307 23.71 -14.10 27.78
C SER A 307 23.81 -12.93 26.79
N LEU A 308 25.02 -12.53 26.36
CA LEU A 308 25.24 -11.30 25.58
C LEU A 308 25.42 -11.47 24.06
N LYS A 309 25.39 -12.70 23.51
CA LYS A 309 25.58 -12.93 22.05
C LYS A 309 24.39 -12.53 21.18
N VAL A 310 23.27 -12.15 21.77
CA VAL A 310 22.20 -11.39 21.13
C VAL A 310 22.12 -10.07 21.88
N SER A 311 22.48 -8.94 21.26
CA SER A 311 22.29 -7.65 21.92
C SER A 311 20.79 -7.47 22.18
N GLN A 312 20.41 -7.20 23.43
CA GLN A 312 19.01 -7.00 23.82
C GLN A 312 18.34 -5.93 22.92
N THR A 313 19.08 -4.91 22.52
CA THR A 313 18.64 -3.84 21.60
C THR A 313 18.36 -4.35 20.18
N THR A 314 19.19 -5.23 19.63
CA THR A 314 18.95 -5.85 18.31
C THR A 314 17.75 -6.80 18.38
N TYR A 315 17.67 -7.61 19.43
CA TYR A 315 16.52 -8.47 19.66
C TYR A 315 15.22 -7.69 19.82
N ASP A 316 15.23 -6.62 20.63
CA ASP A 316 14.04 -5.84 20.92
C ASP A 316 13.56 -4.99 19.75
N SER A 317 14.46 -4.57 18.85
CA SER A 317 14.12 -3.85 17.62
C SER A 317 13.68 -4.77 16.47
N GLU A 318 14.16 -6.01 16.40
CA GLU A 318 13.83 -6.96 15.33
C GLU A 318 12.68 -7.92 15.69
N LYS A 319 12.36 -8.10 16.98
CA LYS A 319 11.30 -9.03 17.38
C LYS A 319 9.92 -8.51 16.97
N ILE A 320 9.10 -9.44 16.47
CA ILE A 320 7.69 -9.21 16.15
C ILE A 320 6.84 -9.82 17.26
N TYR A 321 6.12 -8.98 18.00
CA TYR A 321 5.15 -9.44 19.00
C TYR A 321 3.93 -10.05 18.31
N ARG A 322 3.36 -11.15 18.82
CA ARG A 322 2.17 -11.79 18.24
C ARG A 322 1.10 -11.92 19.31
N SER A 323 -0.02 -11.23 19.14
CA SER A 323 -1.11 -11.21 20.12
C SER A 323 -2.38 -10.62 19.52
N ALA A 324 -3.54 -10.90 20.12
CA ALA A 324 -4.82 -10.31 19.69
C ALA A 324 -5.00 -8.87 20.20
N THR A 325 -4.27 -8.49 21.25
CA THR A 325 -4.23 -7.15 21.84
C THR A 325 -2.84 -6.55 21.70
N ALA A 326 -2.75 -5.23 21.63
CA ALA A 326 -1.46 -4.54 21.51
C ALA A 326 -0.55 -4.81 22.73
N PRO A 327 0.79 -4.88 22.54
CA PRO A 327 1.75 -4.91 23.63
C PRO A 327 1.55 -3.75 24.62
N ALA A 328 1.59 -4.03 25.93
CA ALA A 328 1.27 -3.07 26.98
C ALA A 328 2.31 -1.94 27.16
N ASN A 329 3.57 -2.18 26.77
CA ASN A 329 4.67 -1.21 26.87
C ASN A 329 5.44 -1.11 25.54
N PRO A 330 4.86 -0.47 24.52
CA PRO A 330 5.50 -0.39 23.22
C PRO A 330 6.54 0.72 23.16
N THR A 331 7.60 0.46 22.40
CA THR A 331 8.66 1.42 22.12
C THR A 331 8.59 1.85 20.65
N MET A 332 9.04 3.07 20.35
CA MET A 332 9.14 3.57 18.98
C MET A 332 9.85 2.55 18.07
N GLY A 333 9.21 2.19 16.96
CA GLY A 333 9.73 1.20 16.01
C GLY A 333 9.39 -0.26 16.31
N MET A 334 8.82 -0.59 17.49
CA MET A 334 8.38 -1.95 17.83
C MET A 334 7.42 -2.51 16.77
N LEU A 335 7.58 -3.79 16.40
CA LEU A 335 6.70 -4.49 15.46
C LEU A 335 5.71 -5.42 16.19
N TRP A 336 4.44 -5.39 15.81
CA TRP A 336 3.36 -6.23 16.36
C TRP A 336 2.51 -6.84 15.25
N LEU A 337 2.36 -8.16 15.23
CA LEU A 337 1.38 -8.89 14.43
C LEU A 337 0.08 -9.02 15.24
N ASP A 338 -0.90 -8.20 14.88
CA ASP A 338 -2.25 -8.21 15.40
C ASP A 338 -3.01 -9.43 14.87
N THR A 339 -3.14 -10.44 15.73
CA THR A 339 -3.87 -11.69 15.45
C THR A 339 -5.35 -11.61 15.78
N GLY A 340 -5.83 -10.46 16.29
CA GLY A 340 -7.25 -10.18 16.50
C GLY A 340 -7.94 -9.71 15.22
N ALA A 341 -7.17 -9.22 14.25
CA ALA A 341 -7.65 -8.87 12.92
C ALA A 341 -7.63 -10.10 11.98
N THR A 342 -8.59 -10.20 11.06
CA THR A 342 -8.60 -11.23 10.00
C THR A 342 -8.66 -10.55 8.62
N PRO A 343 -7.62 -10.71 7.77
CA PRO A 343 -6.35 -11.39 8.05
C PRO A 343 -5.50 -10.63 9.09
N ASN A 344 -4.56 -11.34 9.73
CA ASN A 344 -3.65 -10.76 10.72
C ASN A 344 -2.91 -9.54 10.14
N LEU A 345 -2.67 -8.51 10.95
CA LEU A 345 -2.06 -7.25 10.49
C LEU A 345 -0.72 -7.00 11.17
N LEU A 346 0.31 -6.69 10.38
CA LEU A 346 1.59 -6.22 10.92
C LEU A 346 1.53 -4.71 11.18
N LYS A 347 1.84 -4.29 12.40
CA LYS A 347 1.84 -2.90 12.87
C LYS A 347 3.21 -2.52 13.41
N ARG A 348 3.56 -1.23 13.35
CA ARG A 348 4.76 -0.58 13.90
C ARG A 348 4.33 0.55 14.80
N CYS A 349 4.94 0.61 15.97
CA CYS A 349 4.76 1.72 16.87
C CYS A 349 5.43 2.96 16.26
N THR A 350 4.63 3.97 15.87
CA THR A 350 5.12 5.21 15.25
C THR A 350 5.17 6.38 16.21
N LEU A 351 4.50 6.26 17.36
CA LEU A 351 4.66 7.12 18.52
C LEU A 351 4.57 6.26 19.78
N ALA A 352 5.51 6.45 20.68
CA ALA A 352 5.47 5.99 22.07
C ALA A 352 6.11 7.10 22.89
N ASP A 353 5.32 7.82 23.67
CA ASP A 353 5.82 8.86 24.57
C ASP A 353 5.71 8.46 26.05
N ALA A 354 6.32 9.26 26.91
CA ALA A 354 6.36 9.02 28.35
C ALA A 354 4.98 9.18 29.03
N ASP A 355 4.01 9.76 28.32
CA ASP A 355 2.67 10.07 28.84
C ASP A 355 1.63 8.98 28.46
N GLY A 356 2.10 7.87 27.86
CA GLY A 356 1.27 6.70 27.54
C GLY A 356 0.55 6.80 26.19
N TRP A 357 0.86 7.79 25.35
CA TRP A 357 0.34 7.85 23.99
C TRP A 357 1.09 6.87 23.10
N VAL A 358 0.35 5.90 22.60
CA VAL A 358 0.85 4.86 21.70
C VAL A 358 0.09 4.93 20.39
N MET A 359 0.81 5.11 19.29
CA MET A 359 0.25 4.99 17.94
C MET A 359 0.86 3.80 17.22
N TRP A 360 -0.02 2.94 16.69
CA TRP A 360 0.34 1.78 15.90
C TRP A 360 -0.09 1.97 14.45
N ASP A 361 0.86 2.15 13.55
CA ASP A 361 0.61 2.20 12.12
C ASP A 361 0.87 0.85 11.47
N ILE A 362 0.13 0.52 10.42
CA ILE A 362 0.28 -0.76 9.72
C ILE A 362 1.57 -0.71 8.87
N VAL A 363 2.44 -1.72 9.03
CA VAL A 363 3.73 -1.81 8.33
C VAL A 363 3.53 -2.54 7.04
N GLY A 364 3.60 -1.77 5.95
CA GLY A 364 3.12 -2.25 4.66
C GLY A 364 1.62 -2.08 4.59
N ALA A 365 1.14 -1.84 3.38
CA ALA A 365 -0.27 -1.59 3.18
C ALA A 365 -1.07 -2.84 3.58
N ARG A 366 -2.17 -2.63 4.31
CA ARG A 366 -3.17 -3.60 4.81
C ARG A 366 -3.80 -4.52 3.74
N GLU A 367 -3.24 -4.68 2.54
CA GLU A 367 -3.79 -4.23 1.24
C GLU A 367 -3.48 -2.74 1.01
N VAL A 368 -3.15 -2.28 -0.21
CA VAL A 368 -3.10 -0.83 -0.53
C VAL A 368 -4.52 -0.27 -0.50
N SER A 369 -5.12 -0.23 0.68
CA SER A 369 -6.34 0.45 1.02
C SER A 369 -6.01 1.91 1.36
N ALA A 370 -5.55 2.64 0.35
CA ALA A 370 -6.24 3.89 0.11
C ALA A 370 -7.50 3.48 -0.68
N SER A 371 -8.59 3.18 0.05
CA SER A 371 -9.94 2.82 -0.43
C SER A 371 -10.06 2.37 -1.90
N GLY A 372 -10.19 1.05 -2.13
CA GLY A 372 -10.72 0.55 -3.39
C GLY A 372 -9.73 -0.04 -4.39
N VAL A 373 -8.66 -0.75 -4.00
CA VAL A 373 -7.83 -1.51 -4.95
C VAL A 373 -7.59 -2.93 -4.40
N TYR A 374 -8.10 -3.93 -5.11
CA TYR A 374 -8.03 -5.37 -4.83
C TYR A 374 -7.17 -6.05 -5.91
N ILE A 375 -6.16 -6.82 -5.54
CA ILE A 375 -5.28 -7.55 -6.46
C ILE A 375 -5.35 -9.05 -6.14
N GLY A 376 -5.98 -9.82 -7.01
CA GLY A 376 -6.05 -11.29 -6.97
C GLY A 376 -5.08 -11.96 -7.94
N PRO A 377 -5.00 -13.31 -7.94
CA PRO A 377 -4.04 -14.06 -8.76
C PRO A 377 -4.21 -13.84 -10.27
N ASP A 378 -5.43 -13.55 -10.73
CA ASP A 378 -5.76 -13.37 -12.15
C ASP A 378 -6.46 -12.04 -12.46
N THR A 379 -6.74 -11.20 -11.45
CA THR A 379 -7.55 -9.98 -11.62
C THR A 379 -7.15 -8.86 -10.67
N VAL A 380 -7.17 -7.62 -11.16
CA VAL A 380 -7.09 -6.40 -10.35
C VAL A 380 -8.45 -5.70 -10.42
N ARG A 381 -9.13 -5.54 -9.28
CA ARG A 381 -10.42 -4.84 -9.14
C ARG A 381 -10.20 -3.54 -8.38
N ILE A 382 -10.74 -2.44 -8.88
CA ILE A 382 -10.63 -1.12 -8.25
C ILE A 382 -12.04 -0.61 -7.93
N ASP A 383 -12.36 -0.40 -6.65
CA ASP A 383 -13.67 -0.03 -6.11
C ASP A 383 -13.60 1.33 -5.38
N THR A 384 -13.54 2.40 -6.17
CA THR A 384 -13.49 3.80 -5.69
C THR A 384 -14.45 4.64 -6.52
N PRO A 385 -15.13 5.65 -5.94
CA PRO A 385 -15.96 6.57 -6.71
C PRO A 385 -15.17 7.41 -7.72
N ASN A 386 -13.85 7.58 -7.52
CA ASN A 386 -12.95 8.28 -8.44
C ASN A 386 -11.64 7.50 -8.61
N PHE A 387 -11.27 7.15 -9.86
CA PHE A 387 -10.03 6.45 -10.20
C PHE A 387 -9.25 7.22 -11.26
N THR A 388 -8.06 7.70 -10.91
CA THR A 388 -7.19 8.47 -11.81
C THR A 388 -5.81 7.84 -11.90
N VAL A 389 -5.34 7.57 -13.14
CA VAL A 389 -3.98 7.11 -13.42
C VAL A 389 -3.18 8.28 -14.00
N THR A 390 -2.09 8.65 -13.33
CA THR A 390 -1.16 9.71 -13.80
C THR A 390 0.18 9.08 -14.13
N VAL A 391 0.63 9.19 -15.39
CA VAL A 391 2.01 8.83 -15.77
C VAL A 391 2.87 10.10 -15.66
N PRO A 392 3.89 10.16 -14.78
CA PRO A 392 4.72 11.35 -14.66
C PRO A 392 5.46 11.63 -15.98
N GLY A 393 5.18 12.77 -16.62
CA GLY A 393 5.98 13.29 -17.75
C GLY A 393 5.26 13.48 -19.10
N ALA A 394 4.01 13.04 -19.26
CA ALA A 394 3.19 13.37 -20.42
C ALA A 394 1.72 13.44 -19.98
N GLY A 395 0.98 14.45 -20.44
CA GLY A 395 -0.38 14.79 -20.00
C GLY A 395 -1.48 13.79 -20.38
N GLU A 396 -1.18 12.49 -20.43
CA GLU A 396 -2.14 11.43 -20.70
C GLU A 396 -2.73 10.97 -19.35
N GLN A 397 -3.95 11.42 -19.07
CA GLN A 397 -4.73 10.99 -17.90
C GLN A 397 -5.78 9.98 -18.34
N LEU A 398 -5.87 8.86 -17.62
CA LEU A 398 -7.09 8.05 -17.58
C LEU A 398 -7.80 8.41 -16.27
N GLN A 399 -8.99 8.99 -16.37
CA GLN A 399 -9.84 9.38 -15.24
C GLN A 399 -11.18 8.67 -15.36
N ILE A 400 -11.66 8.10 -14.26
CA ILE A 400 -12.97 7.46 -14.14
C ILE A 400 -13.67 8.05 -12.92
N ASP A 401 -14.80 8.72 -13.12
CA ASP A 401 -15.58 9.39 -12.06
C ASP A 401 -17.10 9.35 -12.32
N GLY A 402 -17.86 10.09 -11.53
CA GLY A 402 -19.33 10.21 -11.67
C GLY A 402 -19.80 10.83 -13.00
N GLU A 403 -18.91 11.40 -13.80
CA GLU A 403 -19.18 11.92 -15.15
C GLU A 403 -18.76 10.94 -16.26
N GLY A 404 -18.05 9.85 -15.94
CA GLY A 404 -17.72 8.75 -16.85
C GLY A 404 -16.22 8.47 -16.98
N VAL A 405 -15.80 7.96 -18.14
CA VAL A 405 -14.40 7.63 -18.44
C VAL A 405 -13.80 8.70 -19.37
N VAL A 406 -12.77 9.40 -18.89
CA VAL A 406 -12.00 10.40 -19.64
C VAL A 406 -10.60 9.86 -19.92
N ALA A 407 -10.25 9.72 -21.19
CA ALA A 407 -8.90 9.38 -21.63
C ALA A 407 -8.60 9.98 -23.00
N GLN A 408 -7.32 10.22 -23.30
CA GLN A 408 -6.88 10.72 -24.60
C GLN A 408 -7.14 9.71 -25.74
N THR A 409 -6.96 8.41 -25.47
CA THR A 409 -7.31 7.32 -26.38
C THR A 409 -7.89 6.15 -25.58
N ILE A 410 -9.13 5.75 -25.89
CA ILE A 410 -9.72 4.49 -25.41
C ILE A 410 -9.69 3.51 -26.60
N ALA A 411 -8.74 2.58 -26.59
CA ALA A 411 -8.68 1.51 -27.60
C ALA A 411 -9.66 0.38 -27.22
N SER A 412 -10.96 0.66 -27.27
CA SER A 412 -11.99 -0.35 -27.14
C SER A 412 -12.84 -0.38 -28.42
N PRO A 413 -12.88 -1.51 -29.15
CA PRO A 413 -13.72 -1.65 -30.34
C PRO A 413 -15.23 -1.46 -30.06
N SER A 414 -15.64 -1.41 -28.79
CA SER A 414 -17.04 -1.40 -28.38
C SER A 414 -17.46 -0.15 -27.58
N VAL A 415 -16.56 0.80 -27.31
CA VAL A 415 -16.89 2.03 -26.57
C VAL A 415 -16.77 3.23 -27.51
N VAL A 416 -17.91 3.79 -27.88
CA VAL A 416 -18.00 5.00 -28.70
C VAL A 416 -18.05 6.23 -27.77
N PRO A 417 -17.22 7.26 -27.98
CA PRO A 417 -17.27 8.47 -27.17
C PRO A 417 -18.65 9.15 -27.23
N GLN A 418 -19.19 9.60 -26.10
CA GLN A 418 -20.43 10.36 -26.08
C GLN A 418 -20.21 11.80 -26.58
N TYR A 419 -21.12 12.30 -27.41
CA TYR A 419 -21.18 13.72 -27.73
C TYR A 419 -21.77 14.50 -26.55
N THR A 420 -20.98 15.42 -26.00
CA THR A 420 -21.33 16.26 -24.84
C THR A 420 -21.88 17.63 -25.21
N GLY A 421 -21.98 17.94 -26.51
CA GLY A 421 -22.52 19.22 -26.97
C GLY A 421 -24.04 19.28 -26.92
N SER A 422 -24.60 20.37 -27.44
CA SER A 422 -26.04 20.60 -27.40
C SER A 422 -26.81 19.55 -28.21
N SER A 423 -27.86 18.97 -27.63
CA SER A 423 -28.80 18.09 -28.32
C SER A 423 -29.65 18.83 -29.38
N THR A 424 -29.58 20.16 -29.40
CA THR A 424 -30.27 21.04 -30.35
C THR A 424 -29.32 22.08 -30.90
N VAL A 425 -29.19 22.12 -32.22
CA VAL A 425 -28.31 23.05 -32.94
C VAL A 425 -29.04 23.69 -34.12
N TYR A 426 -28.58 24.87 -34.54
CA TYR A 426 -29.20 25.68 -35.57
C TYR A 426 -28.21 25.96 -36.70
N VAL A 427 -28.65 25.75 -37.94
CA VAL A 427 -27.96 26.25 -39.12
C VAL A 427 -28.52 27.62 -39.47
N ARG A 428 -27.67 28.65 -39.39
CA ARG A 428 -27.99 30.03 -39.74
C ARG A 428 -26.88 30.65 -40.57
N THR A 429 -27.24 31.16 -41.75
CA THR A 429 -26.29 31.77 -42.70
C THR A 429 -26.07 33.27 -42.44
N ASP A 430 -26.89 33.86 -41.57
CA ASP A 430 -26.98 35.30 -41.30
C ASP A 430 -26.28 35.76 -40.01
N ILE A 431 -25.87 34.82 -39.14
CA ILE A 431 -25.22 35.12 -37.86
C ILE A 431 -23.84 34.46 -37.74
N ALA A 432 -23.05 34.93 -36.77
CA ALA A 432 -21.79 34.28 -36.40
C ALA A 432 -22.04 32.98 -35.62
N PRO A 433 -21.29 31.89 -35.89
CA PRO A 433 -21.36 30.65 -35.16
C PRO A 433 -20.70 30.82 -33.81
N ASP A 434 -21.18 30.08 -32.83
CA ASP A 434 -20.63 30.03 -31.47
C ASP A 434 -19.87 28.72 -31.20
N GLY A 435 -19.86 27.80 -32.18
CA GLY A 435 -19.24 26.47 -32.08
C GLY A 435 -19.95 25.53 -31.11
N LYS A 436 -21.14 25.89 -30.61
CA LYS A 436 -21.90 25.13 -29.61
C LYS A 436 -23.33 24.87 -30.07
N GLN A 437 -24.06 25.92 -30.44
CA GLN A 437 -25.48 25.89 -30.77
C GLN A 437 -25.76 26.44 -32.17
N TYR A 438 -24.99 27.41 -32.66
CA TYR A 438 -25.16 28.03 -33.96
C TYR A 438 -24.00 27.68 -34.90
N PHE A 439 -24.35 27.17 -36.07
CA PHE A 439 -23.43 26.72 -37.10
C PHE A 439 -23.81 27.34 -38.45
N ARG A 440 -22.84 27.47 -39.36
CA ARG A 440 -23.08 28.01 -40.71
C ARG A 440 -23.34 26.92 -41.75
N SER A 441 -22.94 25.68 -41.47
CA SER A 441 -23.11 24.56 -42.38
C SER A 441 -23.50 23.28 -41.64
N LEU A 442 -24.12 22.35 -42.37
CA LEU A 442 -24.38 21.00 -41.87
C LEU A 442 -23.09 20.19 -41.73
N GLU A 443 -22.09 20.43 -42.59
CA GLU A 443 -20.79 19.77 -42.55
C GLU A 443 -20.06 20.01 -41.21
N ASP A 444 -20.08 21.25 -40.71
CA ASP A 444 -19.46 21.60 -39.42
C ASP A 444 -20.09 20.81 -38.26
N ILE A 445 -21.41 20.64 -38.29
CA ILE A 445 -22.15 19.89 -37.26
C ILE A 445 -21.79 18.41 -37.33
N PHE A 446 -21.88 17.81 -38.52
CA PHE A 446 -21.68 16.37 -38.67
C PHE A 446 -20.22 15.94 -38.54
N SER A 447 -19.27 16.83 -38.86
CA SER A 447 -17.85 16.65 -38.53
C SER A 447 -17.61 16.60 -37.02
N LEU A 448 -18.37 17.36 -36.22
CA LEU A 448 -18.23 17.40 -34.76
C LEU A 448 -18.74 16.13 -34.06
N VAL A 449 -19.78 15.50 -34.62
CA VAL A 449 -20.43 14.32 -34.03
C VAL A 449 -20.02 13.00 -34.68
N ARG A 450 -19.25 13.02 -35.76
CA ARG A 450 -18.70 11.82 -36.41
C ARG A 450 -17.93 10.95 -35.41
N GLY A 451 -18.22 9.65 -35.42
CA GLY A 451 -17.59 8.67 -34.54
C GLY A 451 -18.07 8.74 -33.08
N LYS A 452 -19.18 9.42 -32.80
CA LYS A 452 -19.70 9.63 -31.43
C LYS A 452 -21.10 9.06 -31.26
N TYR A 453 -21.45 8.80 -30.00
CA TYR A 453 -22.80 8.49 -29.56
C TYR A 453 -23.58 9.78 -29.23
N VAL A 454 -24.72 9.98 -29.88
CA VAL A 454 -25.68 11.07 -29.67
C VAL A 454 -27.01 10.48 -29.20
N SER A 455 -27.45 10.78 -27.98
CA SER A 455 -28.76 10.30 -27.49
C SER A 455 -29.91 10.81 -28.37
N ARG A 456 -29.89 12.10 -28.70
CA ARG A 456 -30.70 12.76 -29.73
C ARG A 456 -30.04 14.07 -30.15
N LEU A 457 -29.76 14.24 -31.44
CA LEU A 457 -29.33 15.50 -32.03
C LEU A 457 -30.40 16.02 -32.98
N THR A 458 -30.91 17.23 -32.75
CA THR A 458 -31.84 17.92 -33.66
C THR A 458 -31.17 19.14 -34.27
N VAL A 459 -31.11 19.18 -35.60
CA VAL A 459 -30.56 20.26 -36.40
C VAL A 459 -31.71 21.05 -37.01
N TYR A 460 -31.83 22.33 -36.66
CA TYR A 460 -32.84 23.24 -37.19
C TYR A 460 -32.28 24.10 -38.31
N LEU A 461 -32.91 24.05 -39.49
CA LEU A 461 -32.61 24.96 -40.59
C LEU A 461 -33.52 26.19 -40.45
N MET A 462 -32.93 27.31 -40.01
CA MET A 462 -33.68 28.50 -39.55
C MET A 462 -33.64 29.68 -40.53
N SER A 463 -32.89 29.58 -41.62
CA SER A 463 -32.77 30.64 -42.64
C SER A 463 -33.52 30.25 -43.92
N SER A 464 -34.27 31.16 -44.51
CA SER A 464 -34.83 30.97 -45.87
C SER A 464 -33.74 31.17 -46.93
N GLY A 465 -33.94 30.63 -48.14
CA GLY A 465 -33.01 30.77 -49.26
C GLY A 465 -32.32 29.46 -49.62
N THR A 466 -31.19 29.53 -50.32
CA THR A 466 -30.45 28.34 -50.77
C THR A 466 -29.15 28.17 -49.98
N LEU A 467 -28.98 27.01 -49.35
CA LEU A 467 -27.72 26.57 -48.75
C LEU A 467 -27.05 25.54 -49.67
N SER A 468 -25.86 25.87 -50.17
CA SER A 468 -25.03 24.90 -50.88
C SER A 468 -24.45 23.89 -49.88
N ILE A 469 -24.80 22.61 -50.04
CA ILE A 469 -24.27 21.51 -49.21
C ILE A 469 -23.28 20.62 -49.98
N GLY A 470 -23.19 20.76 -51.30
CA GLY A 470 -22.34 19.91 -52.13
C GLY A 470 -22.65 18.43 -51.93
N ASP A 471 -21.60 17.63 -51.68
CA ASP A 471 -21.67 16.20 -51.40
C ASP A 471 -21.56 15.95 -49.89
N LEU A 472 -22.64 16.16 -49.15
CA LEU A 472 -22.62 16.04 -47.69
C LEU A 472 -22.68 14.56 -47.26
N MET A 473 -21.61 14.10 -46.61
CA MET A 473 -21.50 12.73 -46.08
C MET A 473 -21.63 12.71 -44.55
N VAL A 474 -22.73 12.17 -44.06
CA VAL A 474 -23.01 11.94 -42.64
C VAL A 474 -22.72 10.47 -42.32
N GLN A 475 -21.75 10.22 -41.45
CA GLN A 475 -21.29 8.85 -41.21
C GLN A 475 -20.83 8.55 -39.78
N GLN A 476 -20.94 7.28 -39.39
CA GLN A 476 -20.43 6.76 -38.11
C GLN A 476 -20.99 7.48 -36.89
N ILE A 477 -22.30 7.74 -36.88
CA ILE A 477 -22.96 8.40 -35.76
C ILE A 477 -23.91 7.41 -35.11
N HIS A 478 -23.68 7.18 -33.82
CA HIS A 478 -24.47 6.25 -33.02
C HIS A 478 -25.59 7.00 -32.31
N GLY A 479 -26.81 6.45 -32.30
CA GLY A 479 -28.03 7.10 -31.81
C GLY A 479 -28.83 7.87 -32.86
N ARG A 480 -29.60 8.89 -32.45
CA ARG A 480 -30.66 9.52 -33.28
C ARG A 480 -30.28 10.92 -33.75
N ILE A 481 -30.34 11.14 -35.06
CA ILE A 481 -30.15 12.43 -35.71
C ILE A 481 -31.45 12.86 -36.39
N ARG A 482 -31.84 14.12 -36.21
CA ARG A 482 -32.95 14.75 -36.93
C ARG A 482 -32.51 16.05 -37.59
N ILE A 483 -32.83 16.23 -38.86
CA ILE A 483 -32.73 17.52 -39.57
C ILE A 483 -34.15 18.02 -39.82
N TYR A 484 -34.46 19.19 -39.25
CA TYR A 484 -35.77 19.81 -39.32
C TYR A 484 -35.69 21.17 -40.01
N ASN A 485 -36.38 21.29 -41.13
CA ASN A 485 -36.39 22.51 -41.92
C ASN A 485 -37.58 23.40 -41.55
N MET A 486 -37.34 24.44 -40.74
CA MET A 486 -38.40 25.35 -40.29
C MET A 486 -38.63 26.52 -41.26
N ALA A 487 -37.63 26.84 -42.08
CA ALA A 487 -37.60 28.08 -42.86
C ALA A 487 -37.74 27.86 -44.39
N ASN A 488 -38.17 26.67 -44.83
CA ASN A 488 -38.20 26.27 -46.24
C ASN A 488 -36.85 26.50 -46.94
N MET A 489 -35.75 26.25 -46.24
CA MET A 489 -34.42 26.37 -46.82
C MET A 489 -34.23 25.32 -47.92
N ILE A 490 -33.72 25.75 -49.07
CA ILE A 490 -33.37 24.89 -50.18
C ILE A 490 -31.94 24.38 -49.95
N LEU A 491 -31.79 23.08 -49.78
CA LEU A 491 -30.49 22.42 -49.77
C LEU A 491 -30.08 22.13 -51.22
N ALA A 492 -29.00 22.74 -51.69
CA ALA A 492 -28.47 22.51 -53.03
C ALA A 492 -27.27 21.55 -52.97
N GLY A 493 -27.47 20.32 -53.46
CA GLY A 493 -26.48 19.24 -53.40
C GLY A 493 -27.12 17.86 -53.21
N ASN A 494 -26.43 16.95 -52.55
CA ASN A 494 -26.92 15.61 -52.19
C ASN A 494 -26.57 15.26 -50.74
N LEU A 495 -27.33 14.33 -50.17
CA LEU A 495 -27.14 13.83 -48.81
C LEU A 495 -26.76 12.35 -48.86
N SER A 496 -25.72 11.96 -48.12
CA SER A 496 -25.35 10.56 -47.95
C SER A 496 -25.26 10.20 -46.47
N PHE A 497 -26.00 9.18 -46.05
CA PHE A 497 -25.98 8.62 -44.71
C PHE A 497 -25.39 7.20 -44.74
N THR A 498 -24.30 6.99 -44.01
CA THR A 498 -23.59 5.69 -43.98
C THR A 498 -23.22 5.30 -42.56
N ARG A 499 -23.57 4.08 -42.12
CA ARG A 499 -23.23 3.59 -40.76
C ARG A 499 -23.76 4.53 -39.66
N CYS A 500 -25.03 4.91 -39.73
CA CYS A 500 -25.71 5.69 -38.70
C CYS A 500 -26.86 4.87 -38.09
N ASP A 501 -27.13 5.00 -36.79
CA ASP A 501 -28.21 4.20 -36.19
C ASP A 501 -29.59 4.68 -36.63
N SER A 502 -29.93 5.96 -36.42
CA SER A 502 -31.24 6.52 -36.79
C SER A 502 -31.14 7.92 -37.38
N VAL A 503 -31.72 8.11 -38.57
CA VAL A 503 -31.71 9.38 -39.31
C VAL A 503 -33.13 9.81 -39.64
N GLU A 504 -33.46 11.06 -39.32
CA GLU A 504 -34.76 11.67 -39.61
C GLU A 504 -34.63 12.98 -40.37
N LEU A 505 -35.36 13.08 -41.46
CA LEU A 505 -35.45 14.27 -42.30
C LEU A 505 -36.89 14.76 -42.29
N SER A 506 -37.13 15.99 -41.86
CA SER A 506 -38.49 16.54 -41.78
C SER A 506 -38.56 17.95 -42.37
N GLY A 507 -39.47 18.15 -43.33
CA GLY A 507 -39.63 19.42 -44.05
C GLY A 507 -38.53 19.72 -45.09
N ILE A 508 -37.64 18.77 -45.37
CA ILE A 508 -36.45 19.02 -46.19
C ILE A 508 -36.84 19.39 -47.62
N VAL A 509 -36.26 20.48 -48.14
CA VAL A 509 -36.35 20.86 -49.55
C VAL A 509 -34.96 20.65 -50.17
N LEU A 510 -34.78 19.56 -50.91
CA LEU A 510 -33.52 19.19 -51.55
C LEU A 510 -33.60 19.42 -53.06
N HIS A 511 -32.63 20.15 -53.60
CA HIS A 511 -32.44 20.35 -55.03
C HIS A 511 -31.07 19.79 -55.40
N SER A 512 -31.06 18.66 -56.10
CA SER A 512 -29.83 17.96 -56.47
C SER A 512 -29.60 18.01 -57.97
N SER A 513 -28.35 18.27 -58.35
CA SER A 513 -27.84 18.01 -59.71
C SER A 513 -27.26 16.60 -59.85
N HIS A 514 -27.22 15.82 -58.78
CA HIS A 514 -26.63 14.48 -58.75
C HIS A 514 -27.62 13.40 -59.19
N SER A 515 -27.06 12.31 -59.70
CA SER A 515 -27.81 11.10 -60.06
C SER A 515 -28.46 10.41 -58.86
N ILE A 516 -28.02 10.72 -57.63
CA ILE A 516 -28.65 10.28 -56.38
C ILE A 516 -28.87 11.50 -55.50
N GLY A 517 -30.12 11.77 -55.11
CA GLY A 517 -30.45 12.87 -54.21
C GLY A 517 -30.08 12.56 -52.75
N ILE A 518 -30.63 11.47 -52.22
CA ILE A 518 -30.36 10.97 -50.88
C ILE A 518 -29.91 9.52 -50.97
N SER A 519 -28.76 9.20 -50.39
CA SER A 519 -28.26 7.83 -50.26
C SER A 519 -28.26 7.41 -48.79
N VAL A 520 -28.75 6.22 -48.48
CA VAL A 520 -28.80 5.66 -47.13
C VAL A 520 -28.26 4.24 -47.17
N SER A 521 -27.22 3.95 -46.41
CA SER A 521 -26.51 2.66 -46.45
C SER A 521 -26.03 2.25 -45.07
N ASP A 522 -26.21 0.97 -44.72
CA ASP A 522 -25.83 0.43 -43.42
C ASP A 522 -26.35 1.28 -42.25
N CYS A 523 -27.57 1.81 -42.38
CA CYS A 523 -28.25 2.56 -41.33
C CYS A 523 -29.42 1.74 -40.80
N TYR A 524 -29.64 1.72 -39.49
CA TYR A 524 -30.69 0.88 -38.89
C TYR A 524 -32.09 1.44 -39.20
N ALA A 525 -32.32 2.74 -38.98
CA ALA A 525 -33.59 3.41 -39.24
C ALA A 525 -33.43 4.71 -40.05
N PHE A 526 -34.32 4.93 -41.02
CA PHE A 526 -34.40 6.16 -41.82
C PHE A 526 -35.84 6.66 -41.96
N GLU A 527 -36.07 7.92 -41.64
CA GLU A 527 -37.36 8.58 -41.85
C GLU A 527 -37.20 9.83 -42.71
N CYS A 528 -38.09 9.99 -43.70
CA CYS A 528 -38.22 11.23 -44.47
C CYS A 528 -39.69 11.64 -44.52
N ALA A 529 -40.02 12.77 -43.92
CA ALA A 529 -41.38 13.27 -43.77
C ALA A 529 -41.53 14.70 -44.28
N ASP A 530 -42.66 15.00 -44.91
CA ASP A 530 -43.07 16.36 -45.32
C ASP A 530 -42.04 17.07 -46.23
N GLY A 531 -41.30 16.28 -47.03
CA GLY A 531 -40.18 16.78 -47.83
C GLY A 531 -40.52 17.06 -49.30
N LYS A 532 -39.60 17.75 -49.98
CA LYS A 532 -39.58 17.98 -51.43
C LYS A 532 -38.18 17.72 -51.96
N ILE A 533 -38.04 16.74 -52.85
CA ILE A 533 -36.75 16.30 -53.39
C ILE A 533 -36.80 16.41 -54.92
N TYR A 534 -35.94 17.25 -55.48
CA TYR A 534 -35.89 17.55 -56.90
C TYR A 534 -34.55 17.16 -57.50
N GLY A 535 -34.59 16.44 -58.62
CA GLY A 535 -33.42 15.92 -59.32
C GLY A 535 -33.24 16.45 -60.74
N PRO A 536 -32.19 16.00 -61.43
CA PRO A 536 -31.77 16.50 -62.75
C PRO A 536 -32.58 15.93 -63.93
N GLY A 537 -33.54 15.04 -63.68
CA GLY A 537 -34.35 14.32 -64.69
C GLY A 537 -33.98 12.84 -64.86
N THR A 538 -32.85 12.40 -64.30
CA THR A 538 -32.36 11.01 -64.36
C THR A 538 -31.86 10.57 -62.98
N GLY A 539 -31.78 9.25 -62.74
CA GLY A 539 -31.23 8.70 -61.50
C GLY A 539 -32.27 8.33 -60.44
N ILE A 540 -31.88 8.44 -59.17
CA ILE A 540 -32.63 7.98 -57.99
C ILE A 540 -32.83 9.12 -56.99
N GLY A 541 -34.08 9.38 -56.58
CA GLY A 541 -34.37 10.37 -55.55
C GLY A 541 -33.84 9.96 -54.18
N ILE A 542 -34.35 8.85 -53.65
CA ILE A 542 -33.87 8.23 -52.40
C ILE A 542 -33.40 6.80 -52.70
N ASN A 543 -32.13 6.53 -52.46
CA ASN A 543 -31.55 5.20 -52.58
C ASN A 543 -31.31 4.59 -51.19
N LEU A 544 -32.00 3.50 -50.89
CA LEU A 544 -31.82 2.68 -49.68
C LEU A 544 -30.98 1.46 -50.07
N GLY A 545 -29.72 1.45 -49.63
CA GLY A 545 -28.69 0.51 -50.08
C GLY A 545 -28.93 -0.94 -49.66
N ARG A 546 -28.84 -1.24 -48.35
CA ARG A 546 -29.04 -2.59 -47.79
C ARG A 546 -29.32 -2.47 -46.29
N HIS A 547 -30.15 -3.37 -45.75
CA HIS A 547 -30.45 -3.48 -44.31
C HIS A 547 -31.07 -2.22 -43.67
N VAL A 548 -31.79 -1.41 -44.44
CA VAL A 548 -32.42 -0.17 -43.92
C VAL A 548 -33.89 -0.42 -43.61
N ASN A 549 -34.32 -0.05 -42.40
CA ASN A 549 -35.73 0.12 -42.07
C ASN A 549 -36.15 1.57 -42.32
N ALA A 550 -36.97 1.80 -43.35
CA ALA A 550 -37.26 3.13 -43.87
C ALA A 550 -38.75 3.46 -43.86
N SER A 551 -39.07 4.71 -43.52
CA SER A 551 -40.40 5.30 -43.64
C SER A 551 -40.34 6.61 -44.43
N ILE A 552 -41.10 6.71 -45.51
CA ILE A 552 -41.15 7.94 -46.34
C ILE A 552 -42.60 8.42 -46.44
N MET A 553 -42.88 9.59 -45.90
CA MET A 553 -44.24 10.09 -45.70
C MET A 553 -44.42 11.52 -46.23
N ASN A 554 -45.59 11.80 -46.82
CA ASN A 554 -46.00 13.14 -47.27
C ASN A 554 -44.92 13.89 -48.08
N THR A 555 -44.15 13.15 -48.87
CA THR A 555 -42.96 13.68 -49.54
C THR A 555 -43.19 13.70 -51.05
N GLU A 556 -42.69 14.73 -51.72
CA GLU A 556 -42.72 14.86 -53.17
C GLU A 556 -41.32 14.63 -53.74
N ILE A 557 -41.17 13.66 -54.63
CA ILE A 557 -39.89 13.33 -55.29
C ILE A 557 -40.05 13.48 -56.80
N ARG A 558 -39.31 14.40 -57.41
CA ARG A 558 -39.42 14.72 -58.84
C ARG A 558 -38.07 14.85 -59.52
N GLY A 559 -38.04 14.71 -60.83
CA GLY A 559 -36.81 14.85 -61.60
C GLY A 559 -35.87 13.66 -61.42
N TYR A 560 -36.42 12.47 -61.16
CA TYR A 560 -35.66 11.22 -61.10
C TYR A 560 -36.41 10.12 -61.87
N SER A 561 -35.66 9.21 -62.48
CA SER A 561 -36.24 8.03 -63.15
C SER A 561 -36.77 7.00 -62.15
N SER A 562 -36.13 6.92 -60.98
CA SER A 562 -36.59 6.17 -59.80
C SER A 562 -36.79 7.17 -58.66
N ALA A 563 -38.00 7.27 -58.13
CA ALA A 563 -38.26 8.12 -56.98
C ALA A 563 -37.59 7.55 -55.72
N VAL A 564 -37.76 6.24 -55.51
CA VAL A 564 -37.14 5.51 -54.40
C VAL A 564 -36.64 4.16 -54.91
N SER A 565 -35.41 3.79 -54.57
CA SER A 565 -34.88 2.44 -54.77
C SER A 565 -34.60 1.80 -53.43
N ALA A 566 -35.28 0.71 -53.09
CA ALA A 566 -35.06 -0.08 -51.89
C ALA A 566 -34.43 -1.41 -52.27
N ASN A 567 -33.17 -1.61 -51.91
CA ASN A 567 -32.40 -2.77 -52.34
C ASN A 567 -32.07 -3.67 -51.14
N TYR A 568 -32.20 -5.00 -51.32
CA TYR A 568 -31.74 -6.09 -50.46
C TYR A 568 -31.98 -5.94 -48.95
N SER A 569 -32.88 -6.75 -48.41
CA SER A 569 -33.14 -6.83 -46.96
C SER A 569 -33.54 -5.50 -46.31
N CYS A 570 -34.01 -4.54 -47.10
CA CYS A 570 -34.65 -3.33 -46.60
C CYS A 570 -36.13 -3.62 -46.27
N VAL A 571 -36.68 -2.82 -45.36
CA VAL A 571 -38.12 -2.72 -45.11
C VAL A 571 -38.51 -1.28 -45.38
N LEU A 572 -39.43 -1.05 -46.31
CA LEU A 572 -39.86 0.28 -46.71
C LEU A 572 -41.37 0.46 -46.50
N PHE A 573 -41.74 1.45 -45.71
CA PHE A 573 -43.09 1.97 -45.63
C PHE A 573 -43.17 3.31 -46.38
N THR A 574 -44.17 3.48 -47.23
CA THR A 574 -44.45 4.75 -47.89
C THR A 574 -45.90 5.19 -47.67
N LYS A 575 -46.10 6.48 -47.38
CA LYS A 575 -47.43 7.07 -47.26
C LYS A 575 -47.49 8.43 -47.94
N ASN A 576 -48.47 8.63 -48.83
CA ASN A 576 -48.67 9.92 -49.52
C ASN A 576 -47.39 10.42 -50.23
N LEU A 577 -46.67 9.52 -50.89
CA LEU A 577 -45.52 9.86 -51.73
C LEU A 577 -46.04 10.30 -53.11
N SER A 578 -45.45 11.32 -53.72
CA SER A 578 -45.89 11.83 -55.03
C SER A 578 -44.72 12.30 -55.88
N GLY A 579 -44.97 12.60 -57.15
CA GLY A 579 -43.98 13.14 -58.07
C GLY A 579 -43.72 12.21 -59.26
N THR A 580 -42.47 12.16 -59.74
CA THR A 580 -42.09 11.43 -60.96
C THR A 580 -41.18 10.25 -60.66
N GLY A 581 -41.22 9.22 -61.51
CA GLY A 581 -40.38 8.03 -61.38
C GLY A 581 -41.08 6.89 -60.63
N THR A 582 -40.38 5.77 -60.48
CA THR A 582 -40.91 4.53 -59.87
C THR A 582 -40.43 4.37 -58.42
N ILE A 583 -41.17 3.63 -57.59
CA ILE A 583 -40.63 2.99 -56.38
C ILE A 583 -40.14 1.61 -56.79
N SER A 584 -38.82 1.39 -56.78
CA SER A 584 -38.21 0.10 -57.11
C SER A 584 -37.90 -0.68 -55.83
N ALA A 585 -38.48 -1.87 -55.70
CA ALA A 585 -38.26 -2.78 -54.59
C ALA A 585 -37.51 -4.03 -55.08
N LEU A 586 -36.24 -4.18 -54.71
CA LEU A 586 -35.36 -5.30 -55.10
C LEU A 586 -35.06 -6.15 -53.87
N GLY A 587 -35.57 -7.38 -53.80
CA GLY A 587 -35.28 -8.32 -52.70
C GLY A 587 -35.59 -7.79 -51.29
N CYS A 588 -36.63 -6.97 -51.17
CA CYS A 588 -36.98 -6.23 -49.95
C CYS A 588 -38.48 -6.33 -49.64
N CYS A 589 -38.91 -5.79 -48.49
CA CYS A 589 -40.32 -5.69 -48.12
C CYS A 589 -40.81 -4.24 -48.30
N LEU A 590 -41.89 -4.02 -49.04
CA LEU A 590 -42.48 -2.71 -49.28
C LEU A 590 -43.97 -2.69 -48.95
N MET A 591 -44.41 -1.71 -48.16
CA MET A 591 -45.81 -1.37 -47.97
C MET A 591 -46.06 0.08 -48.40
N ALA A 592 -46.98 0.28 -49.34
CA ALA A 592 -47.35 1.59 -49.87
C ALA A 592 -48.82 1.92 -49.61
N ASN A 593 -49.08 3.13 -49.12
CA ASN A 593 -50.41 3.59 -48.72
C ASN A 593 -50.67 5.06 -49.17
N GLY A 594 -51.90 5.40 -49.54
CA GLY A 594 -52.27 6.75 -49.99
C GLY A 594 -51.83 6.99 -51.43
N THR A 595 -50.82 7.81 -51.66
CA THR A 595 -50.25 8.03 -53.01
C THR A 595 -48.85 7.46 -53.16
N VAL A 596 -48.51 7.13 -54.41
CA VAL A 596 -47.14 6.84 -54.87
C VAL A 596 -46.78 7.74 -56.07
N PRO A 597 -45.50 7.91 -56.43
CA PRO A 597 -45.08 8.64 -57.62
C PRO A 597 -45.70 8.10 -58.92
N SER A 598 -45.73 8.92 -59.97
CA SER A 598 -46.44 8.63 -61.23
C SER A 598 -45.96 7.38 -61.96
N GLY A 599 -44.72 6.91 -61.73
CA GLY A 599 -44.22 5.65 -62.26
C GLY A 599 -44.73 4.42 -61.51
N GLY A 600 -45.44 4.59 -60.40
CA GLY A 600 -45.99 3.49 -59.59
C GLY A 600 -44.92 2.72 -58.83
N VAL A 601 -45.25 1.47 -58.48
CA VAL A 601 -44.39 0.55 -57.73
C VAL A 601 -43.94 -0.59 -58.62
N ARG A 602 -42.65 -0.92 -58.59
CA ARG A 602 -42.05 -2.02 -59.33
C ARG A 602 -41.38 -3.00 -58.37
N ALA A 603 -41.91 -4.23 -58.31
CA ALA A 603 -41.32 -5.34 -57.57
C ALA A 603 -40.29 -6.08 -58.46
N MET A 604 -39.13 -6.38 -57.90
CA MET A 604 -38.02 -7.08 -58.55
C MET A 604 -37.35 -8.03 -57.56
N GLU A 605 -36.66 -9.05 -58.06
CA GLU A 605 -35.84 -9.98 -57.25
C GLU A 605 -36.58 -10.56 -56.04
N ASN A 606 -37.82 -11.03 -56.25
CA ASN A 606 -38.69 -11.60 -55.21
C ASN A 606 -39.01 -10.65 -54.03
N ALA A 607 -39.03 -9.34 -54.25
CA ALA A 607 -39.53 -8.40 -53.25
C ALA A 607 -40.99 -8.67 -52.86
N LEU A 608 -41.30 -8.58 -51.57
CA LEU A 608 -42.66 -8.63 -51.04
C LEU A 608 -43.27 -7.22 -51.07
N VAL A 609 -44.26 -6.99 -51.92
CA VAL A 609 -44.86 -5.67 -52.11
C VAL A 609 -46.36 -5.70 -51.81
N SER A 610 -46.81 -4.80 -50.93
CA SER A 610 -48.23 -4.52 -50.67
C SER A 610 -48.53 -3.05 -51.00
N SER A 611 -49.09 -2.81 -52.18
CA SER A 611 -49.40 -1.45 -52.69
C SER A 611 -50.88 -1.25 -53.08
N SER A 612 -51.76 -2.20 -52.77
CA SER A 612 -53.20 -2.13 -53.10
C SER A 612 -53.92 -0.94 -52.48
N GLY A 613 -53.39 -0.38 -51.38
CA GLY A 613 -53.89 0.83 -50.73
C GLY A 613 -53.31 2.14 -51.28
N SER A 614 -52.69 2.13 -52.47
CA SER A 614 -52.02 3.31 -53.05
C SER A 614 -52.49 3.67 -54.47
N SER A 615 -52.46 4.96 -54.82
CA SER A 615 -52.74 5.48 -56.17
C SER A 615 -51.61 6.35 -56.70
N ALA A 616 -51.31 6.26 -58.00
CA ALA A 616 -50.28 7.10 -58.62
C ALA A 616 -50.66 8.59 -58.58
N SER A 617 -49.72 9.44 -58.17
CA SER A 617 -49.86 10.89 -58.14
C SER A 617 -48.59 11.54 -58.67
N GLY A 618 -48.74 12.34 -59.72
CA GLY A 618 -47.67 13.19 -60.23
C GLY A 618 -47.29 14.33 -59.28
N GLY A 619 -48.03 14.54 -58.18
CA GLY A 619 -47.91 15.70 -57.27
C GLY A 619 -48.50 16.99 -57.86
N SER A 620 -48.49 18.09 -57.09
CA SER A 620 -49.12 19.37 -57.48
C SER A 620 -48.18 20.44 -58.08
N GLY A 621 -46.85 20.28 -57.99
CA GLY A 621 -45.87 21.22 -58.54
C GLY A 621 -45.49 20.98 -60.01
N THR A 622 -44.75 21.93 -60.59
CA THR A 622 -43.81 21.64 -61.69
C THR A 622 -42.44 21.38 -61.05
N THR A 623 -41.54 20.63 -61.71
CA THR A 623 -40.14 20.59 -61.27
C THR A 623 -39.64 22.04 -61.28
N PRO A 624 -39.27 22.63 -60.13
CA PRO A 624 -38.79 24.01 -60.11
C PRO A 624 -37.58 24.12 -61.01
N VAL A 625 -37.55 25.13 -61.90
CA VAL A 625 -36.33 25.44 -62.66
C VAL A 625 -35.28 25.82 -61.64
N ILE A 626 -34.26 24.99 -61.49
CA ILE A 626 -33.13 25.26 -60.60
C ILE A 626 -32.31 26.36 -61.28
N PRO A 627 -32.21 27.58 -60.71
CA PRO A 627 -31.22 28.53 -61.18
C PRO A 627 -29.86 27.86 -60.96
N ALA A 628 -29.11 27.63 -62.03
CA ALA A 628 -27.82 26.96 -61.95
C ALA A 628 -26.92 27.75 -60.98
N LEU A 629 -26.50 27.10 -59.89
CA LEU A 629 -25.52 27.69 -59.00
C LEU A 629 -24.20 27.81 -59.74
N GLN A 630 -23.72 29.04 -59.89
CA GLN A 630 -22.43 29.34 -60.47
C GLN A 630 -21.46 29.64 -59.34
N THR A 631 -20.24 29.11 -59.43
CA THR A 631 -19.16 29.44 -58.49
C THR A 631 -18.09 30.24 -59.22
N ALA A 632 -17.84 31.47 -58.75
CA ALA A 632 -16.74 32.30 -59.21
C ALA A 632 -15.63 32.35 -58.16
N ARG A 633 -14.37 32.31 -58.62
CA ARG A 633 -13.18 32.45 -57.77
C ARG A 633 -12.53 33.81 -58.00
N TYR A 634 -12.23 34.50 -56.92
CA TYR A 634 -11.56 35.81 -56.91
C TYR A 634 -10.28 35.68 -56.10
N ASN A 635 -9.13 35.68 -56.78
CA ASN A 635 -7.83 35.71 -56.10
C ASN A 635 -7.62 37.09 -55.46
N ALA A 636 -6.97 37.13 -54.31
CA ALA A 636 -6.58 38.40 -53.72
C ALA A 636 -5.63 39.15 -54.66
N THR A 637 -5.94 40.41 -54.93
CA THR A 637 -5.12 41.31 -55.75
C THR A 637 -4.02 41.95 -54.93
N VAL A 638 -4.30 42.25 -53.66
CA VAL A 638 -3.36 42.83 -52.71
C VAL A 638 -3.57 42.20 -51.34
N THR A 639 -2.47 41.88 -50.66
CA THR A 639 -2.44 41.48 -49.26
C THR A 639 -1.42 42.32 -48.51
N ARG A 640 -1.79 42.88 -47.36
CA ARG A 640 -0.88 43.68 -46.52
C ARG A 640 -1.23 43.55 -45.05
N THR A 641 -0.20 43.62 -44.20
CA THR A 641 -0.39 43.77 -42.76
C THR A 641 -0.18 45.23 -42.35
N TYR A 642 -1.09 45.77 -41.56
CA TYR A 642 -0.86 47.00 -40.81
C TYR A 642 -0.52 46.68 -39.36
N ARG A 643 0.55 47.28 -38.83
CA ARG A 643 0.99 47.16 -37.44
C ARG A 643 1.88 48.35 -37.09
N ASN A 644 2.03 48.66 -35.81
CA ASN A 644 2.90 49.75 -35.35
C ASN A 644 2.73 51.07 -36.15
N ASN A 645 1.47 51.46 -36.38
CA ASN A 645 1.08 52.64 -37.13
C ASN A 645 1.58 52.74 -38.59
N ARG A 646 1.93 51.61 -39.23
CA ARG A 646 2.39 51.58 -40.63
C ARG A 646 1.94 50.33 -41.38
N TRP A 647 1.96 50.41 -42.71
CA TRP A 647 1.81 49.25 -43.59
C TRP A 647 3.17 48.58 -43.80
N GLU A 648 3.19 47.24 -43.72
CA GLU A 648 4.40 46.47 -44.01
C GLU A 648 4.73 46.46 -45.50
N SER A 649 6.02 46.50 -45.83
CA SER A 649 6.54 46.50 -47.22
C SER A 649 6.49 45.13 -47.91
N GLU A 650 6.24 44.06 -47.16
CA GLU A 650 6.02 42.71 -47.67
C GLU A 650 4.52 42.37 -47.78
N SER A 651 4.15 41.45 -48.67
CA SER A 651 2.77 40.99 -48.91
C SER A 651 2.24 40.02 -47.82
N GLY A 652 3.00 39.83 -46.73
CA GLY A 652 2.64 38.93 -45.65
C GLY A 652 1.34 39.33 -44.93
N LEU A 653 0.51 38.35 -44.62
CA LEU A 653 -0.70 38.49 -43.82
C LEU A 653 -0.41 38.03 -42.38
N ARG A 654 -0.51 38.94 -41.41
CA ARG A 654 -0.37 38.60 -39.99
C ARG A 654 -1.55 39.16 -39.19
N GLN A 655 -2.07 38.35 -38.27
CA GLN A 655 -3.09 38.76 -37.30
C GLN A 655 -2.53 38.62 -35.88
N GLY A 656 -3.22 39.19 -34.89
CA GLY A 656 -2.86 39.05 -33.48
C GLY A 656 -2.15 40.28 -32.91
N TYR A 657 -1.39 40.08 -31.84
CA TYR A 657 -0.61 41.10 -31.17
C TYR A 657 0.80 40.59 -30.88
N THR A 658 1.80 41.46 -30.97
CA THR A 658 3.16 41.15 -30.49
C THR A 658 3.74 42.27 -29.64
N ALA A 659 4.51 41.88 -28.61
CA ALA A 659 5.27 42.82 -27.80
C ALA A 659 6.26 43.58 -28.70
N GLY A 660 6.06 44.90 -28.83
CA GLY A 660 6.89 45.78 -29.66
C GLY A 660 6.33 46.15 -31.03
N ASN A 661 5.30 45.48 -31.56
CA ASN A 661 4.65 45.90 -32.82
C ASN A 661 3.14 46.14 -32.70
N GLY A 662 2.57 45.91 -31.53
CA GLY A 662 1.16 46.16 -31.27
C GLY A 662 0.26 45.17 -32.02
N GLN A 663 -0.93 45.64 -32.38
CA GLN A 663 -1.93 44.86 -33.09
C GLN A 663 -1.61 44.74 -34.58
N HIS A 664 -1.88 43.57 -35.15
CA HIS A 664 -1.68 43.24 -36.57
C HIS A 664 -3.02 43.08 -37.26
N TYR A 665 -3.22 43.83 -38.34
CA TYR A 665 -4.42 43.83 -39.17
C TYR A 665 -4.07 43.18 -40.51
N ALA A 666 -4.48 41.93 -40.72
CA ALA A 666 -4.19 41.20 -41.95
C ALA A 666 -5.23 41.54 -43.03
N CYS A 667 -4.93 42.49 -43.90
CA CYS A 667 -5.86 43.04 -44.87
C CYS A 667 -5.73 42.36 -46.25
N ILE A 668 -6.88 42.05 -46.85
CA ILE A 668 -7.01 41.32 -48.12
C ILE A 668 -7.95 42.12 -49.04
N TRP A 669 -7.51 42.40 -50.25
CA TRP A 669 -8.32 43.02 -51.30
C TRP A 669 -8.44 42.11 -52.51
N PHE A 670 -9.53 42.29 -53.25
CA PHE A 670 -9.83 41.55 -54.48
C PHE A 670 -10.03 42.52 -55.65
N ASP A 671 -10.17 42.00 -56.86
CA ASP A 671 -10.68 42.78 -57.99
C ASP A 671 -12.19 43.04 -57.79
N ASN A 672 -12.48 44.10 -57.03
CA ASN A 672 -13.84 44.48 -56.70
C ASN A 672 -14.65 44.91 -57.93
N ALA A 673 -14.02 45.40 -59.01
CA ALA A 673 -14.74 45.79 -60.22
C ALA A 673 -15.34 44.55 -60.89
N THR A 674 -14.50 43.55 -61.15
CA THR A 674 -14.93 42.26 -61.72
C THR A 674 -15.89 41.52 -60.79
N LEU A 675 -15.62 41.49 -59.49
CA LEU A 675 -16.49 40.86 -58.49
C LEU A 675 -17.88 41.48 -58.46
N ARG A 676 -17.97 42.81 -58.41
CA ARG A 676 -19.26 43.52 -58.36
C ARG A 676 -20.05 43.36 -59.65
N ALA A 677 -19.38 43.38 -60.80
CA ALA A 677 -20.02 43.13 -62.10
C ALA A 677 -20.64 41.72 -62.15
N ASN A 678 -19.89 40.70 -61.71
CA ASN A 678 -20.33 39.30 -61.74
C ASN A 678 -21.45 39.00 -60.74
N LEU A 679 -21.46 39.65 -59.56
CA LEU A 679 -22.44 39.40 -58.50
C LEU A 679 -23.64 40.35 -58.50
N SER A 680 -23.66 41.34 -59.39
CA SER A 680 -24.73 42.35 -59.46
C SER A 680 -26.09 41.69 -59.75
N GLY A 681 -27.09 41.97 -58.92
CA GLY A 681 -28.44 41.38 -59.04
C GLY A 681 -28.53 39.87 -58.74
N LYS A 682 -27.41 39.22 -58.37
CA LYS A 682 -27.34 37.79 -58.07
C LYS A 682 -27.71 37.48 -56.62
N THR A 683 -28.23 36.29 -56.36
CA THR A 683 -28.46 35.83 -54.97
C THR A 683 -27.27 35.00 -54.52
N ILE A 684 -26.59 35.41 -53.46
CA ILE A 684 -25.42 34.69 -52.93
C ILE A 684 -25.93 33.50 -52.10
N ALA A 685 -25.54 32.29 -52.50
CA ALA A 685 -25.90 31.05 -51.81
C ALA A 685 -24.86 30.67 -50.74
N SER A 686 -23.58 30.81 -51.05
CA SER A 686 -22.49 30.56 -50.11
C SER A 686 -21.22 31.29 -50.53
N ALA A 687 -20.30 31.50 -49.60
CA ALA A 687 -18.98 32.00 -49.90
C ALA A 687 -17.94 31.36 -49.00
N THR A 688 -16.74 31.17 -49.53
CA THR A 688 -15.61 30.64 -48.77
C THR A 688 -14.34 31.46 -48.97
N LEU A 689 -13.53 31.57 -47.92
CA LEU A 689 -12.19 32.14 -47.98
C LEU A 689 -11.19 31.02 -47.75
N THR A 690 -10.32 30.77 -48.72
CA THR A 690 -9.22 29.82 -48.55
C THR A 690 -7.92 30.55 -48.23
N ILE A 691 -7.32 30.20 -47.10
CA ILE A 691 -6.04 30.74 -46.65
C ILE A 691 -5.09 29.60 -46.21
N ARG A 692 -3.79 29.88 -46.16
CA ARG A 692 -2.77 28.94 -45.65
C ARG A 692 -2.04 29.55 -44.46
N ARG A 693 -1.90 28.80 -43.37
CA ARG A 693 -1.12 29.22 -42.21
C ARG A 693 0.35 28.78 -42.34
N ILE A 694 1.28 29.68 -42.02
CA ILE A 694 2.72 29.38 -42.01
C ILE A 694 3.11 28.75 -40.67
N ALA A 695 3.96 27.71 -40.69
CA ALA A 695 4.63 27.24 -39.49
C ALA A 695 5.73 28.21 -39.01
N GLY A 696 6.09 28.14 -37.74
CA GLY A 696 7.16 28.95 -37.15
C GLY A 696 6.76 30.37 -36.73
N TYR A 697 5.49 30.75 -36.87
CA TYR A 697 4.96 32.06 -36.45
C TYR A 697 3.86 31.91 -35.40
N GLY A 698 4.14 32.40 -34.19
CA GLY A 698 3.23 32.31 -33.04
C GLY A 698 3.16 30.91 -32.44
N ARG A 699 1.98 30.54 -31.93
CA ARG A 699 1.75 29.28 -31.21
C ARG A 699 1.92 28.06 -32.12
N GLY A 700 2.56 26.99 -31.63
CA GLY A 700 2.75 25.72 -32.37
C GLY A 700 1.49 24.87 -32.60
N GLY A 701 0.33 25.25 -32.05
CA GLY A 701 -0.96 24.57 -32.26
C GLY A 701 -2.02 25.51 -32.85
N ALA A 702 -3.28 25.06 -32.93
CA ALA A 702 -4.35 25.82 -33.58
C ALA A 702 -4.53 27.27 -33.08
N VAL A 703 -4.81 28.16 -34.03
CA VAL A 703 -5.15 29.58 -33.80
C VAL A 703 -6.51 29.91 -34.41
N ASN A 704 -7.26 30.78 -33.74
CA ASN A 704 -8.55 31.25 -34.23
C ASN A 704 -8.38 32.36 -35.26
N VAL A 705 -9.17 32.31 -36.33
CA VAL A 705 -9.20 33.33 -37.39
C VAL A 705 -10.50 34.10 -37.29
N TYR A 706 -10.41 35.42 -37.09
CA TYR A 706 -11.57 36.30 -36.96
C TYR A 706 -11.66 37.23 -38.17
N LEU A 707 -12.87 37.42 -38.69
CA LEU A 707 -13.10 38.16 -39.93
C LEU A 707 -13.84 39.47 -39.67
N HIS A 708 -13.28 40.54 -40.23
CA HIS A 708 -13.89 41.86 -40.31
C HIS A 708 -13.97 42.33 -41.76
N GLY A 709 -14.93 43.19 -42.07
CA GLY A 709 -14.90 43.95 -43.30
C GLY A 709 -13.95 45.13 -43.17
N LEU A 710 -13.38 45.58 -44.29
CA LEU A 710 -12.45 46.69 -44.36
C LEU A 710 -12.98 47.75 -45.32
N THR A 711 -13.05 49.01 -44.93
CA THR A 711 -13.55 50.10 -45.80
C THR A 711 -12.46 50.75 -46.64
N ASN A 712 -11.18 50.58 -46.28
CA ASN A 712 -10.05 51.09 -47.06
C ASN A 712 -10.04 50.44 -48.45
N ALA A 713 -9.99 51.25 -49.52
CA ALA A 713 -9.90 50.75 -50.90
C ALA A 713 -8.51 50.20 -51.27
N SER A 714 -7.49 50.52 -50.47
CA SER A 714 -6.10 50.09 -50.65
C SER A 714 -5.36 50.14 -49.31
N ALA A 715 -4.11 49.68 -49.29
CA ALA A 715 -3.23 49.75 -48.13
C ALA A 715 -2.72 51.19 -47.86
N SER A 716 -3.65 52.09 -47.53
CA SER A 716 -3.40 53.49 -47.23
C SER A 716 -4.23 53.95 -46.03
N GLY A 717 -3.64 54.82 -45.22
CA GLY A 717 -4.19 55.25 -43.93
C GLY A 717 -4.23 54.12 -42.89
N THR A 718 -4.81 54.40 -41.72
CA THR A 718 -5.07 53.36 -40.71
C THR A 718 -6.22 52.45 -41.18
N PRO A 719 -6.17 51.12 -40.97
CA PRO A 719 -7.28 50.22 -41.27
C PRO A 719 -8.56 50.65 -40.56
N SER A 720 -9.64 50.81 -41.31
CA SER A 720 -10.98 51.11 -40.83
C SER A 720 -11.84 49.86 -40.97
N LEU A 721 -12.04 49.18 -39.85
CA LEU A 721 -12.85 47.96 -39.79
C LEU A 721 -14.34 48.32 -39.80
N SER A 722 -15.12 47.62 -40.63
CA SER A 722 -16.56 47.75 -40.73
C SER A 722 -17.22 46.38 -40.73
N GLY A 723 -18.18 46.17 -39.84
CA GLY A 723 -18.82 44.88 -39.60
C GLY A 723 -17.87 43.88 -38.93
N ASN A 724 -18.30 43.30 -37.82
CA ASN A 724 -17.64 42.14 -37.21
C ASN A 724 -18.38 40.89 -37.68
N TYR A 725 -17.70 40.05 -38.45
CA TYR A 725 -18.25 38.80 -39.00
C TYR A 725 -17.83 37.57 -38.19
N GLY A 726 -17.14 37.79 -37.07
CA GLY A 726 -16.87 36.82 -36.02
C GLY A 726 -15.80 35.79 -36.37
N LEU A 727 -15.80 34.71 -35.60
CA LEU A 727 -14.90 33.57 -35.77
C LEU A 727 -15.22 32.83 -37.09
N LEU A 728 -14.18 32.57 -37.88
CA LEU A 728 -14.24 31.68 -39.03
C LEU A 728 -13.95 30.23 -38.65
N GLY A 729 -12.98 30.01 -37.77
CA GLY A 729 -12.58 28.71 -37.28
C GLY A 729 -11.16 28.71 -36.73
N ALA A 730 -10.69 27.55 -36.32
CA ALA A 730 -9.34 27.33 -35.82
C ALA A 730 -8.46 26.68 -36.90
N MET A 731 -7.18 27.03 -36.96
CA MET A 731 -6.25 26.57 -37.99
C MET A 731 -4.91 26.11 -37.41
N GLU A 732 -4.54 24.86 -37.67
CA GLU A 732 -3.23 24.31 -37.34
C GLU A 732 -2.12 24.86 -38.26
N PRO A 733 -0.85 24.85 -37.82
CA PRO A 733 0.28 25.24 -38.66
C PRO A 733 0.37 24.41 -39.95
N THR A 734 0.87 25.00 -41.04
CA THR A 734 1.02 24.40 -42.38
C THR A 734 -0.27 24.08 -43.15
N ASN A 735 -1.43 24.08 -42.50
CA ASN A 735 -2.70 23.76 -43.15
C ASN A 735 -3.13 24.81 -44.20
N VAL A 736 -3.76 24.33 -45.26
CA VAL A 736 -4.65 25.11 -46.13
C VAL A 736 -6.07 24.82 -45.68
N LEU A 737 -6.80 25.85 -45.26
CA LEU A 737 -8.20 25.72 -44.86
C LEU A 737 -9.08 26.66 -45.66
N THR A 738 -10.26 26.16 -45.98
CA THR A 738 -11.33 26.87 -46.66
C THR A 738 -12.41 27.16 -45.64
N PHE A 739 -12.57 28.42 -45.25
CA PHE A 739 -13.53 28.86 -44.25
C PHE A 739 -14.83 29.29 -44.91
N THR A 740 -15.97 28.79 -44.44
CA THR A 740 -17.29 29.29 -44.82
C THR A 740 -17.52 30.70 -44.25
N LEU A 741 -17.91 31.64 -45.11
CA LEU A 741 -18.13 33.04 -44.77
C LEU A 741 -19.63 33.34 -44.60
N PRO A 742 -20.01 34.29 -43.74
CA PRO A 742 -21.35 34.84 -43.73
C PRO A 742 -21.69 35.45 -45.10
N VAL A 743 -22.89 35.18 -45.62
CA VAL A 743 -23.36 35.79 -46.87
C VAL A 743 -23.35 37.32 -46.79
N GLY A 744 -23.55 37.87 -45.58
CA GLY A 744 -23.50 39.31 -45.31
C GLY A 744 -22.19 39.99 -45.71
N ILE A 745 -21.03 39.35 -45.51
CA ILE A 745 -19.74 40.01 -45.85
C ILE A 745 -19.54 40.15 -47.35
N VAL A 746 -19.96 39.12 -48.11
CA VAL A 746 -19.90 39.18 -49.58
C VAL A 746 -20.96 40.13 -50.13
N THR A 747 -22.12 40.21 -49.48
CA THR A 747 -23.15 41.22 -49.79
C THR A 747 -22.62 42.64 -49.54
N ALA A 748 -21.88 42.86 -48.45
CA ALA A 748 -21.22 44.12 -48.15
C ALA A 748 -20.12 44.46 -49.17
N LEU A 749 -19.33 43.47 -49.60
CA LEU A 749 -18.27 43.64 -50.60
C LEU A 749 -18.86 43.98 -51.99
N ARG A 750 -19.95 43.29 -52.35
CA ARG A 750 -20.71 43.55 -53.58
C ARG A 750 -21.35 44.94 -53.59
N SER A 751 -21.99 45.35 -52.49
CA SER A 751 -22.62 46.68 -52.39
C SER A 751 -21.61 47.83 -52.31
N GLY A 752 -20.34 47.52 -52.02
CA GLY A 752 -19.30 48.52 -51.79
C GLY A 752 -19.31 49.12 -50.39
N SER A 753 -20.15 48.60 -49.48
CA SER A 753 -20.14 48.97 -48.05
C SER A 753 -18.82 48.59 -47.37
N ILE A 754 -18.11 47.60 -47.92
CA ILE A 754 -16.71 47.30 -47.63
C ILE A 754 -15.93 47.16 -48.94
N GLN A 755 -14.62 47.32 -48.87
CA GLN A 755 -13.68 47.26 -49.99
C GLN A 755 -12.70 46.07 -49.89
N GLY A 756 -12.64 45.40 -48.75
CA GLY A 756 -11.80 44.22 -48.56
C GLY A 756 -12.14 43.50 -47.26
N PHE A 757 -11.34 42.49 -46.94
CA PHE A 757 -11.42 41.74 -45.70
C PHE A 757 -10.24 42.09 -44.79
N CYS A 758 -10.45 41.96 -43.49
CA CYS A 758 -9.37 42.03 -42.51
C CYS A 758 -9.46 40.86 -41.55
N LEU A 759 -8.37 40.10 -41.39
CA LEU A 759 -8.22 39.13 -40.33
C LEU A 759 -7.66 39.84 -39.10
N TYR A 760 -8.45 39.91 -38.03
CA TYR A 760 -8.13 40.72 -36.86
C TYR A 760 -8.74 40.12 -35.60
N THR A 761 -7.89 39.84 -34.60
CA THR A 761 -8.28 39.13 -33.37
C THR A 761 -8.73 40.05 -32.23
N GLY A 762 -8.43 41.36 -32.32
CA GLY A 762 -8.70 42.32 -31.24
C GLY A 762 -7.78 42.22 -30.02
N GLU A 763 -6.83 41.28 -30.00
CA GLU A 763 -5.94 41.05 -28.86
C GLU A 763 -5.02 42.25 -28.61
N THR A 764 -4.75 42.57 -27.34
CA THR A 764 -3.92 43.72 -26.93
C THR A 764 -2.72 43.34 -26.06
N SER A 765 -2.54 42.05 -25.77
CA SER A 765 -1.48 41.55 -24.89
C SER A 765 -0.92 40.22 -25.40
N THR A 766 0.31 39.91 -24.99
CA THR A 766 0.93 38.61 -25.25
C THR A 766 0.44 37.55 -24.25
N ILE A 767 0.71 36.29 -24.58
CA ILE A 767 0.60 35.20 -23.60
C ILE A 767 1.75 35.36 -22.59
N SER A 768 1.53 34.98 -21.33
CA SER A 768 2.59 34.96 -20.31
C SER A 768 3.79 34.14 -20.78
N GLY A 769 4.98 34.74 -20.77
CA GLY A 769 6.23 34.11 -21.21
C GLY A 769 6.51 34.17 -22.71
N GLU A 770 5.59 34.72 -23.52
CA GLU A 770 5.71 34.77 -24.98
C GLU A 770 5.74 36.21 -25.50
N VAL A 771 6.29 36.39 -26.71
CA VAL A 771 6.34 37.70 -27.40
C VAL A 771 5.12 37.97 -28.29
N TYR A 772 4.14 37.06 -28.29
CA TYR A 772 2.97 37.11 -29.15
C TYR A 772 1.67 36.74 -28.41
N SER A 773 0.52 37.13 -28.96
CA SER A 773 -0.81 36.83 -28.42
C SER A 773 -1.29 35.42 -28.76
N ARG A 774 -2.35 34.96 -28.09
CA ARG A 774 -2.89 33.59 -28.22
C ARG A 774 -3.24 33.22 -29.66
N HIS A 775 -3.70 34.18 -30.45
CA HIS A 775 -4.10 33.95 -31.85
C HIS A 775 -3.19 34.64 -32.87
N TYR A 776 -2.00 35.06 -32.45
CA TYR A 776 -0.99 35.56 -33.39
C TYR A 776 -0.58 34.48 -34.39
N ALA A 777 -0.66 34.83 -35.67
CA ALA A 777 -0.30 33.94 -36.76
C ALA A 777 0.04 34.70 -38.03
N ALA A 778 0.89 34.08 -38.86
CA ALA A 778 1.15 34.51 -40.21
C ALA A 778 0.46 33.58 -41.22
N PHE A 779 0.09 34.14 -42.36
CA PHE A 779 -0.51 33.44 -43.49
C PHE A 779 0.29 33.76 -44.77
N THR A 780 0.59 32.75 -45.60
CA THR A 780 1.33 32.94 -46.87
C THR A 780 0.38 33.05 -48.05
N ASN A 781 0.90 33.64 -49.13
CA ASN A 781 0.67 33.14 -50.49
C ASN A 781 1.71 32.03 -50.70
N ALA A 782 1.31 30.76 -50.82
CA ALA A 782 2.31 29.72 -51.05
C ALA A 782 2.95 29.95 -52.42
N GLU A 783 4.28 29.89 -52.55
CA GLU A 783 4.92 29.94 -53.87
C GLU A 783 4.26 28.91 -54.80
N GLY A 784 3.72 29.37 -55.93
CA GLY A 784 3.00 28.53 -56.90
C GLY A 784 1.50 28.31 -56.67
N VAL A 785 0.88 28.85 -55.61
CA VAL A 785 -0.57 28.70 -55.37
C VAL A 785 -1.21 30.07 -55.06
N ASN A 786 -2.11 30.53 -55.95
CA ASN A 786 -2.85 31.80 -55.86
C ASN A 786 -3.79 31.85 -54.63
N MET A 787 -3.24 32.06 -53.43
CA MET A 787 -3.97 32.26 -52.16
C MET A 787 -3.53 33.57 -51.49
N PRO A 788 -4.40 34.23 -50.69
CA PRO A 788 -5.77 33.84 -50.39
C PRO A 788 -6.72 34.09 -51.56
N TYR A 789 -7.80 33.32 -51.64
CA TYR A 789 -8.86 33.53 -52.64
C TYR A 789 -10.24 33.38 -52.01
N LEU A 790 -11.19 34.13 -52.57
CA LEU A 790 -12.60 34.09 -52.25
C LEU A 790 -13.32 33.27 -53.32
N SER A 791 -14.05 32.24 -52.93
CA SER A 791 -15.00 31.57 -53.82
C SER A 791 -16.42 31.98 -53.43
N VAL A 792 -17.21 32.43 -54.39
CA VAL A 792 -18.62 32.82 -54.19
C VAL A 792 -19.51 31.97 -55.07
N THR A 793 -20.47 31.30 -54.47
CA THR A 793 -21.51 30.55 -55.17
C THR A 793 -22.80 31.36 -55.17
N TYR A 794 -23.39 31.58 -56.34
CA TYR A 794 -24.56 32.44 -56.52
C TYR A 794 -25.51 31.95 -57.62
N GLN A 795 -26.72 32.50 -57.61
CA GLN A 795 -27.78 32.31 -58.61
C GLN A 795 -27.98 33.58 -59.43
#